data_AF-A0A812UGV9-F1
#
_entry.id   AF-A0A812UGV9-F1
#
_cell.length_a   1.000
_cell.length_b   1.000
_cell.length_c   1.000
_cell.angle_alpha   90.00
_cell.angle_beta   90.00
_cell.angle_gamma   90.00
#
_symmetry.space_group_name_H-M   'P 1'
#
loop_
_entity.id
_entity.type
_entity.pdbx_description
1 polymer ?
#
loop_
_entity_poly.entity_id
_entity_poly.type
_entity_poly.pdbx_seq_one_letter_code
_entity_poly.pdbx_strand_id
1 'polypeptide(L)'
;MGQSFEVRAAVAEELGCFKQRLAEKFGVPTLGIRLEHNKKILLDDTLALEALLQPGEESTDPPQLTLQFGLRDAEETCQLQKLTSCSSDEVIRFLGKLPIMELSKDVILAAVSRAPEALGRIGSWQDDKEVVLAAVAHDGMALELASEALKEDEEVLLTAVAQNGFALEFAARAARADAKVVAVAVDQTGTALRHTTDGLRADRVPVLAAVSRDGLALRHASDELRADEEVVLTAVRQCGEALRFARAVCKATAAVVAEAVRCKGRALRHAASSCRADAVILSIAVEQDALALEFASDEGKSDKELVLAAVRQNGLALEFAAPSLRSDPEVVLAAVDNHGQALQHAADVLRWDHRMVLRAVAQDVAVLMDAPETLKGDRSFALEAVRVCGSALKHLPAFASDREVVLSAVQQNAGVLGWASAELRRDPSLICAFLRYDSSAVLYAAETLTRNREFVLLALSVNPQALAYLQDFQRDRQMVLQAVLGDGSNLRFASEELRMDEDFVLEAFATAPECLRHAAALLFEDDDFLLRAVTCNPCALGLASHDVRSDPKFMLQAIEVNPAVFQYSTFELRQDHDFLFKAACQTPAVLQHVDDQRRLDDGFLLDIIAVRAEAVSCMPDGRRADKDFGLRAVQRNASALRYLGINDMNFALEALQLRGDALAYAGELQADKTAVLQAVRSSGAALSYASAALRADPDVCLAAVQSDPMALQFVAESFKVDRRFVLPAVEKNGRALDYVSEELRGDEELVLAALSTDPGALLQAPSSLRSQRQFVCRAVRQAGMSLEHVGSERNDEEVVKEALSQDASAFQFIGEQLRNSSGFLWDVLLRFGLSDDFAAEPECDIQELLHKVQILEGAEAMAKSDRDVVVKLRTVCPSEFSCASVAQHRDAPGPRGRRVLFGPCVVLP
;
A
#
# COMPACT_ATOMS: atom_id res chain seq x y z
N MET A 1 38.09 37.77 54.07
CA MET A 1 37.79 39.21 53.93
C MET A 1 38.90 39.83 53.08
N GLY A 2 38.57 40.49 51.97
CA GLY A 2 39.53 41.26 51.15
C GLY A 2 40.60 40.45 50.42
N GLN A 3 40.37 39.16 50.16
CA GLN A 3 41.31 38.30 49.43
C GLN A 3 40.83 38.10 48.00
N SER A 4 41.65 38.48 47.02
CA SER A 4 41.48 38.13 45.61
C SER A 4 42.02 36.72 45.39
N PHE A 5 41.26 35.89 44.67
CA PHE A 5 41.70 34.55 44.29
C PHE A 5 41.78 34.48 42.77
N GLU A 6 42.94 34.08 42.26
CA GLU A 6 43.07 33.70 40.84
C GLU A 6 42.51 32.29 40.68
N VAL A 7 41.46 32.15 39.87
CA VAL A 7 40.88 30.85 39.56
C VAL A 7 41.04 30.62 38.07
N ARG A 8 41.87 29.64 37.71
CA ARG A 8 41.92 29.09 36.35
C ARG A 8 40.81 28.05 36.24
N ALA A 9 39.61 28.48 35.84
CA ALA A 9 38.48 27.56 35.65
C ALA A 9 38.27 27.26 34.16
N ALA A 10 38.28 25.97 33.82
CA ALA A 10 37.55 25.48 32.67
C ALA A 10 36.11 25.17 33.14
N VAL A 11 35.13 25.63 32.37
CA VAL A 11 33.70 25.24 32.40
C VAL A 11 32.83 25.87 33.50
N ALA A 12 31.82 26.65 33.05
CA ALA A 12 30.89 27.47 33.80
C ALA A 12 29.95 26.70 34.77
N GLU A 13 29.86 25.38 34.69
CA GLU A 13 28.93 24.57 35.49
C GLU A 13 29.29 24.49 36.99
N GLU A 14 30.55 24.71 37.38
CA GLU A 14 30.95 24.59 38.79
C GLU A 14 30.75 25.88 39.61
N LEU A 15 30.55 27.04 38.97
CA LEU A 15 30.53 28.33 39.68
C LEU A 15 29.29 28.48 40.58
N GLY A 16 28.13 27.98 40.14
CA GLY A 16 26.89 28.00 40.94
C GLY A 16 26.98 27.11 42.18
N CYS A 17 27.53 25.91 42.02
CA CYS A 17 27.75 24.95 43.11
C CYS A 17 28.81 25.46 44.09
N PHE A 18 29.84 26.16 43.59
CA PHE A 18 30.87 26.82 44.39
C PHE A 18 30.31 28.01 45.19
N LYS A 19 29.47 28.87 44.59
CA LYS A 19 28.74 29.96 45.28
C LYS A 19 27.95 29.41 46.47
N GLN A 20 27.22 28.31 46.27
CA GLN A 20 26.34 27.72 47.28
C GLN A 20 27.11 27.12 48.47
N ARG A 21 28.21 26.39 48.21
CA ARG A 21 29.06 25.83 49.28
C ARG A 21 29.78 26.89 50.10
N LEU A 22 30.20 28.00 49.49
CA LEU A 22 30.79 29.12 50.22
C LEU A 22 29.76 29.84 51.09
N ALA A 23 28.54 30.06 50.59
CA ALA A 23 27.45 30.65 51.35
C ALA A 23 27.10 29.81 52.59
N GLU A 24 27.00 28.48 52.45
CA GLU A 24 26.74 27.56 53.56
C GLU A 24 27.88 27.54 54.59
N LYS A 25 29.14 27.51 54.13
CA LYS A 25 30.31 27.40 55.03
C LYS A 25 30.54 28.65 55.88
N PHE A 26 30.20 29.83 55.37
CA PHE A 26 30.40 31.10 56.07
C PHE A 26 29.12 31.68 56.67
N GLY A 27 27.97 31.00 56.52
CA GLY A 27 26.69 31.42 57.10
C GLY A 27 26.18 32.76 56.55
N VAL A 28 26.54 33.11 55.31
CA VAL A 28 26.15 34.38 54.66
C VAL A 28 25.22 34.05 53.49
N PRO A 29 24.00 34.62 53.44
CA PRO A 29 22.98 34.18 52.49
C PRO A 29 23.31 34.49 51.01
N THR A 30 24.20 35.44 50.73
CA THR A 30 24.62 35.78 49.35
C THR A 30 26.07 36.27 49.28
N LEU A 31 26.92 35.66 48.45
CA LEU A 31 28.24 36.19 48.06
C LEU A 31 28.14 36.88 46.69
N GLY A 32 28.44 38.17 46.64
CA GLY A 32 28.60 38.89 45.36
C GLY A 32 29.94 38.52 44.72
N ILE A 33 29.93 38.20 43.42
CA ILE A 33 31.14 37.93 42.65
C ILE A 33 31.33 39.06 41.65
N ARG A 34 32.47 39.76 41.73
CA ARG A 34 32.92 40.67 40.66
C ARG A 34 33.84 39.88 39.74
N LEU A 35 33.43 39.69 38.49
CA LEU A 35 34.24 39.07 37.45
C LEU A 35 34.91 40.18 36.65
N GLU A 36 36.24 40.19 36.66
CA GLU A 36 37.02 41.09 35.81
C GLU A 36 37.75 40.28 34.74
N HIS A 37 37.62 40.71 33.49
CA HIS A 37 38.42 40.20 32.38
C HIS A 37 39.14 41.38 31.71
N ASN A 38 40.48 41.35 31.66
CA ASN A 38 41.31 42.44 31.11
C ASN A 38 40.93 43.84 31.63
N LYS A 39 40.68 43.98 32.95
CA LYS A 39 40.25 45.21 33.63
C LYS A 39 38.88 45.78 33.21
N LYS A 40 38.04 45.02 32.48
CA LYS A 40 36.61 45.30 32.29
C LYS A 40 35.78 44.48 33.28
N ILE A 41 34.83 45.13 33.95
CA ILE A 41 33.92 44.50 34.92
C ILE A 41 32.74 43.86 34.16
N LEU A 42 32.57 42.55 34.31
CA LEU A 42 31.43 41.80 33.82
C LEU A 42 30.45 41.63 34.98
N LEU A 43 29.35 42.39 34.97
CA LEU A 43 28.31 42.33 36.01
C LEU A 43 27.43 41.08 35.81
N ASP A 44 27.65 40.08 36.67
CA ASP A 44 26.75 39.02 37.20
C ASP A 44 25.56 38.49 36.34
N ASP A 45 25.68 38.45 35.02
CA ASP A 45 24.80 37.65 34.15
C ASP A 45 25.53 36.38 33.72
N THR A 46 25.07 35.23 34.22
CA THR A 46 25.58 33.90 33.84
C THR A 46 25.55 33.65 32.33
N LEU A 47 24.71 34.36 31.57
CA LEU A 47 24.59 34.30 30.11
C LEU A 47 25.74 35.03 29.38
N ALA A 48 26.38 36.04 29.98
CA ALA A 48 27.49 36.76 29.35
C ALA A 48 28.80 35.93 29.34
N LEU A 49 28.94 35.00 30.29
CA LEU A 49 30.06 34.06 30.37
C LEU A 49 30.01 33.00 29.26
N GLU A 50 28.82 32.55 28.85
CA GLU A 50 28.67 31.60 27.73
C GLU A 50 29.03 32.22 26.37
N ALA A 51 28.77 33.52 26.19
CA ALA A 51 29.15 34.25 24.98
C ALA A 51 30.66 34.50 24.86
N LEU A 52 31.35 34.73 25.99
CA LEU A 52 32.80 34.93 26.06
C LEU A 52 33.62 33.63 25.91
N LEU A 53 32.99 32.46 26.09
CA LEU A 53 33.62 31.14 26.02
C LEU A 53 33.32 30.39 24.71
N GLN A 54 32.74 31.05 23.69
CA GLN A 54 32.65 30.43 22.37
C GLN A 54 34.06 30.24 21.78
N PRO A 55 34.38 29.06 21.23
CA PRO A 55 35.72 28.77 20.71
C PRO A 55 35.88 29.48 19.36
N GLY A 56 36.30 30.74 19.41
CA GLY A 56 36.69 31.53 18.26
C GLY A 56 37.98 32.25 18.55
N GLU A 57 39.03 31.85 17.85
CA GLU A 57 40.38 32.44 17.77
C GLU A 57 41.39 32.01 18.85
N GLU A 58 42.41 31.31 18.35
CA GLU A 58 43.60 30.81 19.04
C GLU A 58 44.40 31.97 19.68
N SER A 59 44.06 32.33 20.92
CA SER A 59 44.94 33.10 21.79
C SER A 59 45.62 32.14 22.77
N THR A 60 46.95 32.08 22.73
CA THR A 60 47.79 31.09 23.42
C THR A 60 47.94 31.29 24.94
N ASP A 61 47.18 32.21 25.54
CA ASP A 61 47.12 32.42 26.99
C ASP A 61 45.66 32.33 27.47
N PRO A 62 45.34 31.48 28.47
CA PRO A 62 43.97 31.37 28.97
C PRO A 62 43.54 32.69 29.63
N PRO A 63 42.26 33.12 29.46
CA PRO A 63 41.78 34.38 30.02
C PRO A 63 41.97 34.40 31.53
N GLN A 64 42.77 35.36 32.03
CA GLN A 64 42.94 35.58 33.47
C GLN A 64 41.64 36.21 34.01
N LEU A 65 40.83 35.41 34.70
CA LEU A 65 39.66 35.87 35.45
C LEU A 65 40.09 36.10 36.91
N THR A 66 40.02 37.35 37.35
CA THR A 66 40.29 37.70 38.75
C THR A 66 38.96 37.79 39.50
N LEU A 67 38.77 36.95 40.52
CA LEU A 67 37.58 36.95 41.35
C LEU A 67 37.83 37.76 42.62
N GLN A 68 37.14 38.89 42.77
CA GLN A 68 37.10 39.63 44.03
C GLN A 68 35.80 39.33 44.78
N PHE A 69 35.93 38.85 46.02
CA PHE A 69 34.81 38.59 46.92
C PHE A 69 34.62 39.79 47.86
N GLY A 70 33.58 40.58 47.60
CA GLY A 70 33.11 41.65 48.47
C GLY A 70 31.85 41.23 49.21
N LEU A 71 31.73 41.58 50.50
CA LEU A 71 30.44 41.58 51.18
C LEU A 71 29.66 42.77 50.61
N ARG A 72 28.72 42.52 49.69
CA ARG A 72 27.72 43.52 49.30
C ARG A 72 26.66 43.57 50.38
N ASP A 73 26.19 44.76 50.72
CA ASP A 73 25.08 44.89 51.65
C ASP A 73 23.84 44.21 51.06
N ALA A 74 23.05 43.51 51.90
CA ALA A 74 21.88 42.74 51.46
C ALA A 74 20.84 43.61 50.72
N GLU A 75 20.88 44.92 50.95
CA GLU A 75 20.06 45.90 50.27
C GLU A 75 20.54 46.16 48.83
N GLU A 76 21.85 46.31 48.59
CA GLU A 76 22.41 46.49 47.24
C GLU A 76 22.18 45.26 46.34
N THR A 77 22.34 44.05 46.88
CA THR A 77 22.08 42.80 46.12
C THR A 77 20.60 42.66 45.75
N CYS A 78 19.70 43.04 46.65
CA CYS A 78 18.26 43.10 46.40
C CYS A 78 17.90 44.16 45.33
N GLN A 79 18.57 45.31 45.34
CA GLN A 79 18.36 46.36 44.33
C GLN A 79 18.86 45.90 42.94
N LEU A 80 20.03 45.28 42.85
CA LEU A 80 20.57 44.74 41.58
C LEU A 80 19.69 43.59 41.01
N GLN A 81 19.21 42.66 41.84
CA GLN A 81 18.28 41.61 41.41
C GLN A 81 16.91 42.15 40.95
N LYS A 82 16.44 43.26 41.54
CA LYS A 82 15.24 43.94 41.04
C LYS A 82 15.50 44.59 39.68
N LEU A 83 16.64 45.24 39.49
CA LEU A 83 17.00 45.88 38.22
C LEU A 83 17.14 44.90 37.05
N THR A 84 17.56 43.65 37.29
CA THR A 84 17.67 42.62 36.23
C THR A 84 16.32 42.15 35.69
N SER A 85 15.24 42.25 36.48
CA SER A 85 13.88 41.80 36.12
C SER A 85 12.93 42.93 35.72
N CYS A 86 13.33 44.19 35.86
CA CYS A 86 12.51 45.36 35.54
C CYS A 86 12.58 45.76 34.05
N SER A 87 11.47 46.33 33.57
CA SER A 87 11.39 47.09 32.31
C SER A 87 12.04 48.49 32.43
N SER A 88 12.41 49.12 31.31
CA SER A 88 13.10 50.41 31.31
C SER A 88 12.33 51.51 32.06
N ASP A 89 11.00 51.55 31.95
CA ASP A 89 10.13 52.47 32.71
C ASP A 89 10.14 52.22 34.22
N GLU A 90 10.22 50.96 34.63
CA GLU A 90 10.28 50.56 36.04
C GLU A 90 11.64 50.90 36.66
N VAL A 91 12.73 50.77 35.89
CA VAL A 91 14.07 51.22 36.27
C VAL A 91 14.07 52.74 36.49
N ILE A 92 13.48 53.52 35.58
CA ILE A 92 13.39 54.98 35.70
C ILE A 92 12.55 55.40 36.92
N ARG A 93 11.41 54.74 37.17
CA ARG A 93 10.57 54.99 38.36
C ARG A 93 11.27 54.59 39.66
N PHE A 94 12.04 53.52 39.64
CA PHE A 94 12.79 53.03 40.79
C PHE A 94 13.84 54.05 41.23
N LEU A 95 14.60 54.59 40.29
CA LEU A 95 15.61 55.62 40.55
C LEU A 95 14.99 56.96 40.99
N GLY A 96 13.80 57.30 40.50
CA GLY A 96 13.09 58.53 40.90
C GLY A 96 12.52 58.53 42.32
N LYS A 97 12.44 57.37 42.99
CA LYS A 97 11.88 57.24 44.36
C LYS A 97 12.94 57.26 45.46
N LEU A 98 14.22 57.13 45.13
CA LEU A 98 15.32 57.00 46.10
C LEU A 98 16.12 58.32 46.17
N PRO A 99 16.58 58.74 47.36
CA PRO A 99 17.50 59.86 47.47
C PRO A 99 18.83 59.51 46.80
N ILE A 100 19.21 60.28 45.77
CA ILE A 100 20.36 60.02 44.88
C ILE A 100 21.70 59.88 45.63
N MET A 101 21.80 60.37 46.88
CA MET A 101 23.00 60.27 47.71
C MET A 101 23.23 58.89 48.36
N GLU A 102 22.31 57.93 48.22
CA GLU A 102 22.38 56.60 48.86
C GLU A 102 22.60 55.43 47.88
N LEU A 103 22.76 55.70 46.57
CA LEU A 103 22.93 54.65 45.55
C LEU A 103 24.41 54.44 45.21
N SER A 104 24.86 53.19 45.18
CA SER A 104 26.23 52.86 44.78
C SER A 104 26.42 52.88 43.26
N LYS A 105 27.66 53.15 42.83
CA LYS A 105 28.04 53.27 41.41
C LYS A 105 27.68 52.02 40.61
N ASP A 106 27.81 50.83 41.20
CA ASP A 106 27.47 49.56 40.55
C ASP A 106 25.95 49.45 40.24
N VAL A 107 25.08 49.95 41.14
CA VAL A 107 23.62 49.98 40.92
C VAL A 107 23.25 50.97 39.81
N ILE A 108 23.95 52.11 39.75
CA ILE A 108 23.74 53.13 38.72
C ILE A 108 24.22 52.65 37.36
N LEU A 109 25.40 52.00 37.27
CA LEU A 109 25.90 51.39 36.05
C LEU A 109 24.93 50.33 35.51
N ALA A 110 24.46 49.42 36.37
CA ALA A 110 23.49 48.40 35.99
C ALA A 110 22.15 49.00 35.51
N ALA A 111 21.71 50.08 36.14
CA ALA A 111 20.48 50.75 35.77
C ALA A 111 20.60 51.51 34.44
N VAL A 112 21.70 52.24 34.23
CA VAL A 112 21.96 53.06 33.04
C VAL A 112 22.25 52.19 31.81
N SER A 113 22.92 51.04 31.97
CA SER A 113 23.09 50.06 30.89
C SER A 113 21.76 49.48 30.37
N ARG A 114 20.70 49.47 31.19
CA ARG A 114 19.37 48.97 30.79
C ARG A 114 18.40 50.07 30.37
N ALA A 115 18.51 51.24 30.98
CA ALA A 115 17.69 52.41 30.71
C ALA A 115 18.60 53.65 30.62
N PRO A 116 19.20 53.93 29.45
CA PRO A 116 20.10 55.07 29.27
C PRO A 116 19.43 56.41 29.58
N GLU A 117 18.13 56.54 29.36
CA GLU A 117 17.30 57.70 29.70
C GLU A 117 17.30 58.04 31.21
N ALA A 118 17.62 57.07 32.07
CA ALA A 118 17.73 57.29 33.51
C ALA A 118 18.80 58.34 33.85
N LEU A 119 19.84 58.48 33.02
CA LEU A 119 20.92 59.45 33.20
C LEU A 119 20.39 60.90 33.34
N GLY A 120 19.28 61.23 32.67
CA GLY A 120 18.64 62.54 32.76
C GLY A 120 18.03 62.86 34.13
N ARG A 121 17.72 61.84 34.93
CA ARG A 121 17.13 62.01 36.28
C ARG A 121 18.17 61.99 37.40
N ILE A 122 19.34 61.42 37.14
CA ILE A 122 20.40 61.24 38.12
C ILE A 122 21.49 62.29 37.86
N GLY A 123 21.14 63.56 38.07
CA GLY A 123 21.94 64.72 37.65
C GLY A 123 23.38 64.76 38.17
N SER A 124 23.70 64.13 39.31
CA SER A 124 25.07 64.11 39.85
C SER A 124 26.02 63.17 39.10
N TRP A 125 25.52 62.26 38.26
CA TRP A 125 26.32 61.25 37.56
C TRP A 125 26.50 61.55 36.06
N GLN A 126 25.97 62.68 35.59
CA GLN A 126 26.16 63.17 34.23
C GLN A 126 27.60 63.62 33.96
N ASP A 127 28.39 63.83 35.02
CA ASP A 127 29.83 64.15 34.97
C ASP A 127 30.74 62.91 35.12
N ASP A 128 30.19 61.73 35.46
CA ASP A 128 31.01 60.52 35.63
C ASP A 128 31.20 59.81 34.28
N LYS A 129 32.44 59.84 33.78
CA LYS A 129 32.81 59.27 32.48
C LYS A 129 32.44 57.79 32.33
N GLU A 130 32.59 56.97 33.38
CA GLU A 130 32.30 55.52 33.28
C GLU A 130 30.80 55.26 33.16
N VAL A 131 29.98 56.02 33.89
CA VAL A 131 28.51 55.90 33.82
C VAL A 131 27.99 56.38 32.47
N VAL A 132 28.53 57.50 31.96
CA VAL A 132 28.16 58.02 30.64
C VAL A 132 28.62 57.08 29.53
N LEU A 133 29.83 56.51 29.59
CA LEU A 133 30.28 55.51 28.62
C LEU A 133 29.39 54.26 28.60
N ALA A 134 28.93 53.78 29.76
CA ALA A 134 28.00 52.66 29.84
C ALA A 134 26.63 53.00 29.23
N ALA A 135 26.12 54.22 29.43
CA ALA A 135 24.87 54.69 28.82
C ALA A 135 24.99 54.73 27.29
N VAL A 136 26.05 55.38 26.82
CA VAL A 136 26.32 55.70 25.42
C VAL A 136 26.66 54.45 24.61
N ALA A 137 27.32 53.46 25.23
CA ALA A 137 27.61 52.18 24.59
C ALA A 137 26.32 51.38 24.28
N HIS A 138 25.25 51.56 25.06
CA HIS A 138 23.97 50.91 24.82
C HIS A 138 23.03 51.74 23.93
N ASP A 139 23.00 53.07 24.12
CA ASP A 139 22.28 54.01 23.27
C ASP A 139 23.11 55.28 23.03
N GLY A 140 23.62 55.46 21.81
CA GLY A 140 24.44 56.61 21.44
C GLY A 140 23.72 57.96 21.61
N MET A 141 22.38 57.98 21.59
CA MET A 141 21.60 59.20 21.83
C MET A 141 21.66 59.67 23.28
N ALA A 142 22.08 58.79 24.22
CA ALA A 142 22.28 59.15 25.63
C ALA A 142 23.34 60.25 25.84
N LEU A 143 24.14 60.56 24.81
CA LEU A 143 25.05 61.70 24.79
C LEU A 143 24.33 63.04 25.05
N GLU A 144 23.05 63.17 24.69
CA GLU A 144 22.23 64.37 25.01
C GLU A 144 22.23 64.68 26.52
N LEU A 145 22.20 63.63 27.33
CA LEU A 145 22.05 63.66 28.79
C LEU A 145 23.40 63.80 29.53
N ALA A 146 24.53 63.72 28.81
CA ALA A 146 25.85 63.91 29.37
C ALA A 146 26.11 65.39 29.68
N SER A 147 27.06 65.67 30.59
CA SER A 147 27.48 67.04 30.83
C SER A 147 28.29 67.62 29.66
N GLU A 148 28.34 68.95 29.57
CA GLU A 148 29.04 69.64 28.47
C GLU A 148 30.53 69.28 28.39
N ALA A 149 31.16 68.98 29.53
CA ALA A 149 32.55 68.53 29.57
C ALA A 149 32.75 67.15 28.92
N LEU A 150 31.80 66.21 29.11
CA LEU A 150 31.86 64.88 28.51
C LEU A 150 31.36 64.84 27.07
N LYS A 151 30.56 65.82 26.64
CA LYS A 151 30.23 66.07 25.22
C LYS A 151 31.41 66.56 24.38
N GLU A 152 32.54 66.88 25.01
CA GLU A 152 33.83 67.19 24.38
C GLU A 152 34.85 66.04 24.51
N ASP A 153 34.60 65.03 25.36
CA ASP A 153 35.53 63.93 25.57
C ASP A 153 35.58 63.01 24.36
N GLU A 154 36.78 62.82 23.80
CA GLU A 154 36.99 62.06 22.56
C GLU A 154 36.53 60.59 22.68
N GLU A 155 36.73 59.95 23.83
CA GLU A 155 36.37 58.54 24.03
C GLU A 155 34.85 58.36 24.14
N VAL A 156 34.18 59.24 24.89
CA VAL A 156 32.71 59.26 24.99
C VAL A 156 32.08 59.53 23.63
N LEU A 157 32.60 60.52 22.89
CA LEU A 157 32.11 60.89 21.57
C LEU A 157 32.28 59.76 20.54
N LEU A 158 33.48 59.18 20.43
CA LEU A 158 33.73 58.09 19.50
C LEU A 158 32.86 56.87 19.81
N THR A 159 32.63 56.57 21.08
CA THR A 159 31.72 55.49 21.50
C THR A 159 30.27 55.80 21.12
N ALA A 160 29.80 57.03 21.35
CA ALA A 160 28.44 57.46 21.02
C ALA A 160 28.16 57.39 19.52
N VAL A 161 29.08 57.94 18.76
CA VAL A 161 28.96 58.14 17.33
C VAL A 161 29.15 56.81 16.58
N ALA A 162 30.01 55.92 17.07
CA ALA A 162 30.14 54.57 16.54
C ALA A 162 28.88 53.71 16.78
N GLN A 163 28.15 53.95 17.87
CA GLN A 163 26.88 53.28 18.14
C GLN A 163 25.75 53.87 17.28
N ASN A 164 25.63 55.21 17.23
CA ASN A 164 24.64 55.92 16.43
C ASN A 164 25.21 57.25 15.90
N GLY A 165 25.40 57.37 14.59
CA GLY A 165 25.98 58.53 13.94
C GLY A 165 25.18 59.83 14.13
N PHE A 166 23.88 59.75 14.47
CA PHE A 166 23.09 60.93 14.82
C PHE A 166 23.44 61.54 16.19
N ALA A 167 24.14 60.81 17.07
CA ALA A 167 24.62 61.33 18.35
C ALA A 167 25.51 62.57 18.17
N LEU A 168 26.13 62.75 17.00
CA LEU A 168 26.89 63.95 16.64
C LEU A 168 26.08 65.26 16.80
N GLU A 169 24.74 65.20 16.73
CA GLU A 169 23.85 66.33 16.99
C GLU A 169 24.00 66.94 18.39
N PHE A 170 24.40 66.14 19.37
CA PHE A 170 24.55 66.56 20.77
C PHE A 170 26.00 66.86 21.16
N ALA A 171 26.97 66.51 20.31
CA ALA A 171 28.37 66.82 20.53
C ALA A 171 28.61 68.35 20.59
N ALA A 172 29.65 68.78 21.30
CA ALA A 172 30.04 70.19 21.31
C ALA A 172 30.45 70.68 19.90
N ARG A 173 30.34 71.99 19.66
CA ARG A 173 30.64 72.58 18.33
C ARG A 173 32.06 72.27 17.85
N ALA A 174 33.03 72.20 18.77
CA ALA A 174 34.41 71.84 18.45
C ALA A 174 34.51 70.39 17.92
N ALA A 175 33.83 69.44 18.57
CA ALA A 175 33.80 68.04 18.14
C ALA A 175 33.08 67.85 16.79
N ARG A 176 32.04 68.65 16.49
CA ARG A 176 31.39 68.67 15.15
C ARG A 176 32.25 69.27 14.04
N ALA A 177 33.40 69.85 14.40
CA ALA A 177 34.42 70.31 13.46
C ALA A 177 35.63 69.36 13.42
N ASP A 178 35.67 68.31 14.24
CA ASP A 178 36.74 67.33 14.22
C ASP A 178 36.50 66.28 13.12
N ALA A 179 37.41 66.25 12.14
CA ALA A 179 37.35 65.33 11.02
C ALA A 179 37.34 63.85 11.45
N LYS A 180 37.98 63.49 12.58
CA LYS A 180 38.02 62.10 13.04
C LYS A 180 36.67 61.63 13.58
N VAL A 181 36.08 62.42 14.49
CA VAL A 181 34.76 62.11 15.07
C VAL A 181 33.69 62.11 13.98
N VAL A 182 33.75 63.08 13.06
CA VAL A 182 32.83 63.17 11.92
C VAL A 182 33.01 62.00 10.96
N ALA A 183 34.23 61.54 10.68
CA ALA A 183 34.45 60.38 9.81
C ALA A 183 33.78 59.13 10.37
N VAL A 184 33.89 58.88 11.68
CA VAL A 184 33.20 57.74 12.34
C VAL A 184 31.68 57.91 12.28
N ALA A 185 31.16 59.13 12.49
CA ALA A 185 29.72 59.42 12.42
C ALA A 185 29.13 59.13 11.05
N VAL A 186 29.87 59.57 10.04
CA VAL A 186 29.47 59.52 8.64
C VAL A 186 29.61 58.10 8.09
N ASP A 187 30.62 57.35 8.51
CA ASP A 187 30.78 55.94 8.15
C ASP A 187 29.62 55.08 8.71
N GLN A 188 29.18 55.39 9.94
CA GLN A 188 28.03 54.72 10.57
C GLN A 188 26.70 55.14 9.91
N THR A 189 26.45 56.45 9.76
CA THR A 189 25.26 57.00 9.10
C THR A 189 25.64 58.15 8.18
N GLY A 190 25.58 57.95 6.86
CA GLY A 190 25.97 58.96 5.88
C GLY A 190 25.24 60.31 6.02
N THR A 191 23.99 60.33 6.50
CA THR A 191 23.23 61.58 6.72
C THR A 191 23.60 62.33 8.00
N ALA A 192 24.46 61.77 8.87
CA ALA A 192 25.04 62.45 10.02
C ALA A 192 25.82 63.71 9.61
N LEU A 193 26.26 63.79 8.34
CA LEU A 193 26.85 64.98 7.71
C LEU A 193 26.03 66.27 7.94
N ARG A 194 24.71 66.18 8.11
CA ARG A 194 23.85 67.35 8.37
C ARG A 194 24.19 68.10 9.67
N HIS A 195 24.79 67.39 10.62
CA HIS A 195 25.07 67.88 11.97
C HIS A 195 26.50 68.45 12.11
N THR A 196 27.32 68.34 11.06
CA THR A 196 28.69 68.87 11.05
C THR A 196 28.70 70.37 10.80
N THR A 197 29.85 71.00 11.04
CA THR A 197 30.04 72.42 10.67
C THR A 197 30.08 72.63 9.15
N ASP A 198 29.71 73.83 8.71
CA ASP A 198 29.69 74.21 7.28
C ASP A 198 31.06 74.00 6.59
N GLY A 199 32.16 74.19 7.33
CA GLY A 199 33.51 73.95 6.82
C GLY A 199 33.73 72.49 6.38
N LEU A 200 33.29 71.52 7.18
CA LEU A 200 33.39 70.10 6.83
C LEU A 200 32.35 69.68 5.77
N ARG A 201 31.22 70.38 5.66
CA ARG A 201 30.25 70.16 4.57
C ARG A 201 30.72 70.71 3.22
N ALA A 202 31.72 71.59 3.24
CA ALA A 202 32.45 72.08 2.07
C ALA A 202 33.76 71.31 1.82
N ASP A 203 34.18 70.44 2.75
CA ASP A 203 35.35 69.59 2.58
C ASP A 203 34.98 68.31 1.81
N ARG A 204 35.78 68.00 0.81
CA ARG A 204 35.53 66.90 -0.12
C ARG A 204 35.66 65.53 0.55
N VAL A 205 36.58 65.35 1.50
CA VAL A 205 36.86 64.04 2.11
C VAL A 205 35.67 63.50 2.93
N PRO A 206 35.14 64.22 3.95
CA PRO A 206 34.01 63.74 4.73
C PRO A 206 32.73 63.65 3.90
N VAL A 207 32.55 64.53 2.90
CA VAL A 207 31.39 64.48 2.00
C VAL A 207 31.45 63.24 1.10
N LEU A 208 32.59 62.90 0.52
CA LEU A 208 32.74 61.67 -0.28
C LEU A 208 32.47 60.42 0.57
N ALA A 209 32.99 60.37 1.79
CA ALA A 209 32.69 59.29 2.73
C ALA A 209 31.18 59.18 2.97
N ALA A 210 30.50 60.29 3.26
CA ALA A 210 29.06 60.34 3.51
C ALA A 210 28.24 59.85 2.34
N VAL A 211 28.57 60.36 1.16
CA VAL A 211 27.86 60.10 -0.08
C VAL A 211 28.08 58.67 -0.56
N SER A 212 29.25 58.09 -0.28
CA SER A 212 29.52 56.67 -0.57
C SER A 212 28.70 55.71 0.29
N ARG A 213 28.30 56.12 1.50
CA ARG A 213 27.45 55.34 2.41
C ARG A 213 25.97 55.56 2.10
N ASP A 214 25.54 56.81 1.98
CA ASP A 214 24.18 57.21 1.60
C ASP A 214 24.21 58.34 0.57
N GLY A 215 23.83 58.06 -0.67
CA GLY A 215 23.84 59.01 -1.77
C GLY A 215 22.91 60.20 -1.54
N LEU A 216 21.89 60.08 -0.69
CA LEU A 216 21.02 61.20 -0.32
C LEU A 216 21.70 62.19 0.64
N ALA A 217 22.86 61.83 1.22
CA ALA A 217 23.67 62.74 2.03
C ALA A 217 24.17 63.95 1.22
N LEU A 218 24.23 63.84 -0.11
CA LEU A 218 24.56 64.94 -1.03
C LEU A 218 23.74 66.21 -0.77
N ARG A 219 22.50 66.10 -0.27
CA ARG A 219 21.63 67.25 0.03
C ARG A 219 22.20 68.19 1.10
N HIS A 220 23.11 67.68 1.94
CA HIS A 220 23.70 68.42 3.07
C HIS A 220 25.06 69.04 2.73
N ALA A 221 25.67 68.63 1.61
CA ALA A 221 26.93 69.18 1.13
C ALA A 221 26.80 70.64 0.65
N SER A 222 27.93 71.35 0.62
CA SER A 222 27.98 72.72 0.13
C SER A 222 27.60 72.82 -1.36
N ASP A 223 27.28 74.03 -1.80
CA ASP A 223 26.84 74.28 -3.17
C ASP A 223 27.90 73.94 -4.21
N GLU A 224 29.17 74.16 -3.85
CA GLU A 224 30.33 73.85 -4.67
C GLU A 224 30.45 72.34 -4.88
N LEU A 225 30.36 71.53 -3.81
CA LEU A 225 30.46 70.08 -3.89
C LEU A 225 29.23 69.42 -4.53
N ARG A 226 28.05 70.07 -4.47
CA ARG A 226 26.88 69.63 -5.24
C ARG A 226 26.97 69.96 -6.73
N ALA A 227 27.95 70.76 -7.14
CA ALA A 227 28.32 71.00 -8.53
C ALA A 227 29.58 70.21 -8.96
N ASP A 228 30.26 69.53 -8.03
CA ASP A 228 31.42 68.70 -8.30
C ASP A 228 30.98 67.37 -8.94
N GLU A 229 31.52 67.09 -10.12
CA GLU A 229 31.13 65.92 -10.90
C GLU A 229 31.45 64.61 -10.19
N GLU A 230 32.60 64.50 -9.52
CA GLU A 230 33.04 63.24 -8.89
C GLU A 230 32.24 62.93 -7.63
N VAL A 231 31.96 63.95 -6.81
CA VAL A 231 31.11 63.81 -5.62
C VAL A 231 29.69 63.41 -6.04
N VAL A 232 29.12 64.09 -7.04
CA VAL A 232 27.77 63.78 -7.53
C VAL A 232 27.72 62.41 -8.20
N LEU A 233 28.71 62.02 -9.00
CA LEU A 233 28.78 60.67 -9.59
C LEU A 233 28.80 59.59 -8.51
N THR A 234 29.58 59.78 -7.45
CA THR A 234 29.62 58.85 -6.32
C THR A 234 28.25 58.74 -5.64
N ALA A 235 27.55 59.87 -5.46
CA ALA A 235 26.20 59.91 -4.89
C ALA A 235 25.19 59.15 -5.73
N VAL A 236 25.24 59.40 -7.02
CA VAL A 236 24.30 58.90 -8.00
C VAL A 236 24.47 57.40 -8.21
N ARG A 237 25.70 56.89 -8.19
CA ARG A 237 26.00 55.44 -8.22
C ARG A 237 25.42 54.70 -7.02
N GLN A 238 25.43 55.33 -5.85
CA GLN A 238 24.83 54.77 -4.64
C GLN A 238 23.30 54.83 -4.73
N CYS A 239 22.73 55.97 -5.13
CA CYS A 239 21.30 56.15 -5.30
C CYS A 239 20.99 57.16 -6.41
N GLY A 240 20.39 56.68 -7.52
CA GLY A 240 20.07 57.54 -8.67
C GLY A 240 19.16 58.74 -8.35
N GLU A 241 18.40 58.68 -7.25
CA GLU A 241 17.59 59.80 -6.77
C GLU A 241 18.41 60.98 -6.21
N ALA A 242 19.70 60.77 -5.89
CA ALA A 242 20.61 61.80 -5.43
C ALA A 242 20.77 62.94 -6.44
N LEU A 243 20.56 62.66 -7.74
CA LEU A 243 20.59 63.64 -8.82
C LEU A 243 19.67 64.85 -8.54
N ARG A 244 18.57 64.66 -7.79
CA ARG A 244 17.66 65.76 -7.43
C ARG A 244 18.35 66.89 -6.67
N PHE A 245 19.37 66.57 -5.88
CA PHE A 245 20.10 67.50 -5.01
C PHE A 245 21.32 68.13 -5.69
N ALA A 246 21.76 67.56 -6.81
CA ALA A 246 22.84 68.11 -7.62
C ALA A 246 22.49 69.48 -8.20
N ARG A 247 23.52 70.28 -8.49
CA ARG A 247 23.38 71.58 -9.13
C ARG A 247 23.08 71.44 -10.63
N ALA A 248 22.60 72.53 -11.22
CA ALA A 248 22.13 72.55 -12.62
C ALA A 248 23.20 72.07 -13.61
N VAL A 249 24.48 72.34 -13.33
CA VAL A 249 25.62 71.89 -14.13
C VAL A 249 25.62 70.36 -14.24
N CYS A 250 25.66 69.64 -13.11
CA CYS A 250 25.65 68.17 -13.10
C CYS A 250 24.35 67.56 -13.63
N LYS A 251 23.20 68.25 -13.45
CA LYS A 251 21.92 67.84 -14.03
C LYS A 251 21.88 67.94 -15.55
N ALA A 252 22.77 68.73 -16.15
CA ALA A 252 22.95 68.85 -17.60
C ALA A 252 24.14 68.02 -18.12
N THR A 253 24.94 67.41 -17.24
CA THR A 253 26.07 66.56 -17.62
C THR A 253 25.58 65.16 -18.01
N ALA A 254 25.75 64.80 -19.27
CA ALA A 254 25.29 63.52 -19.81
C ALA A 254 25.84 62.30 -19.05
N ALA A 255 27.12 62.32 -18.65
CA ALA A 255 27.72 61.21 -17.89
C ALA A 255 27.06 60.98 -16.53
N VAL A 256 26.82 62.07 -15.77
CA VAL A 256 26.17 62.02 -14.45
C VAL A 256 24.73 61.54 -14.57
N VAL A 257 23.99 62.09 -15.54
CA VAL A 257 22.59 61.73 -15.76
C VAL A 257 22.46 60.29 -16.25
N ALA A 258 23.31 59.85 -17.20
CA ALA A 258 23.30 58.47 -17.67
C ALA A 258 23.51 57.48 -16.53
N GLU A 259 24.45 57.76 -15.62
CA GLU A 259 24.68 56.91 -14.45
C GLU A 259 23.48 56.92 -13.48
N ALA A 260 22.83 58.08 -13.28
CA ALA A 260 21.64 58.17 -12.43
C ALA A 260 20.49 57.34 -12.96
N VAL A 261 20.28 57.44 -14.27
CA VAL A 261 19.25 56.73 -14.99
C VAL A 261 19.53 55.22 -15.02
N ARG A 262 20.80 54.79 -15.14
CA ARG A 262 21.19 53.38 -15.01
C ARG A 262 20.82 52.80 -13.65
N CYS A 263 21.06 53.54 -12.57
CA CYS A 263 20.70 53.09 -11.23
C CYS A 263 19.20 53.13 -11.00
N LYS A 264 18.48 54.09 -11.59
CA LYS A 264 17.03 54.23 -11.48
C LYS A 264 16.44 55.00 -12.66
N GLY A 265 15.74 54.34 -13.56
CA GLY A 265 15.22 54.94 -14.82
C GLY A 265 14.47 56.27 -14.62
N ARG A 266 13.59 56.37 -13.61
CA ARG A 266 12.84 57.61 -13.29
C ARG A 266 13.67 58.75 -12.70
N ALA A 267 14.98 58.57 -12.49
CA ALA A 267 15.87 59.68 -12.13
C ALA A 267 15.94 60.73 -13.25
N LEU A 268 15.59 60.35 -14.49
CA LEU A 268 15.48 61.24 -15.64
C LEU A 268 14.63 62.50 -15.38
N ARG A 269 13.62 62.41 -14.50
CA ARG A 269 12.76 63.55 -14.12
C ARG A 269 13.51 64.74 -13.48
N HIS A 270 14.71 64.49 -12.95
CA HIS A 270 15.56 65.52 -12.32
C HIS A 270 16.61 66.09 -13.27
N ALA A 271 16.80 65.47 -14.45
CA ALA A 271 17.76 65.91 -15.45
C ALA A 271 17.32 67.21 -16.13
N ALA A 272 18.27 67.94 -16.72
CA ALA A 272 17.98 69.09 -17.57
C ALA A 272 17.28 68.67 -18.87
N SER A 273 16.57 69.61 -19.51
CA SER A 273 15.83 69.36 -20.76
C SER A 273 16.71 68.82 -21.88
N SER A 274 17.98 69.25 -21.96
CA SER A 274 18.97 68.75 -22.93
C SER A 274 19.19 67.24 -22.80
N CYS A 275 19.33 66.73 -21.58
CA CYS A 275 19.53 65.29 -21.33
C CYS A 275 18.24 64.48 -21.47
N ARG A 276 17.07 65.10 -21.29
CA ARG A 276 15.76 64.44 -21.55
C ARG A 276 15.43 64.31 -23.04
N ALA A 277 16.19 64.98 -23.90
CA ALA A 277 16.10 64.85 -25.36
C ALA A 277 17.22 63.97 -25.94
N ASP A 278 18.20 63.56 -25.13
CA ASP A 278 19.32 62.75 -25.58
C ASP A 278 18.88 61.31 -25.79
N ALA A 279 19.00 60.82 -27.03
CA ALA A 279 18.54 59.49 -27.42
C ALA A 279 19.22 58.35 -26.63
N VAL A 280 20.51 58.49 -26.27
CA VAL A 280 21.26 57.47 -25.53
C VAL A 280 20.80 57.42 -24.07
N ILE A 281 20.60 58.58 -23.45
CA ILE A 281 20.09 58.64 -22.08
C ILE A 281 18.66 58.09 -22.02
N LEU A 282 17.83 58.42 -23.02
CA LEU A 282 16.47 57.93 -23.12
C LEU A 282 16.40 56.42 -23.32
N SER A 283 17.24 55.83 -24.17
CA SER A 283 17.27 54.38 -24.36
C SER A 283 17.64 53.66 -23.06
N ILE A 284 18.65 54.16 -22.34
CA ILE A 284 19.04 53.64 -21.02
C ILE A 284 17.89 53.79 -20.00
N ALA A 285 17.16 54.91 -20.03
CA ALA A 285 16.03 55.15 -19.13
C ALA A 285 14.90 54.16 -19.34
N VAL A 286 14.52 53.97 -20.61
CA VAL A 286 13.46 53.05 -21.02
C VAL A 286 13.85 51.60 -20.77
N GLU A 287 15.10 51.21 -21.01
CA GLU A 287 15.60 49.88 -20.69
C GLU A 287 15.47 49.55 -19.19
N GLN A 288 15.71 50.53 -18.31
CA GLN A 288 15.59 50.35 -16.86
C GLN A 288 14.15 50.43 -16.35
N ASP A 289 13.35 51.37 -16.84
CA ASP A 289 11.94 51.52 -16.50
C ASP A 289 11.20 52.18 -17.68
N ALA A 290 10.39 51.41 -18.41
CA ALA A 290 9.58 51.90 -19.52
C ALA A 290 8.70 53.12 -19.19
N LEU A 291 8.26 53.27 -17.93
CA LEU A 291 7.46 54.43 -17.51
C LEU A 291 8.32 55.70 -17.36
N ALA A 292 9.64 55.61 -17.43
CA ALA A 292 10.53 56.77 -17.52
C ALA A 292 10.29 57.61 -18.78
N LEU A 293 9.62 57.04 -19.81
CA LEU A 293 9.16 57.75 -21.00
C LEU A 293 8.28 58.97 -20.65
N GLU A 294 7.58 58.97 -19.50
CA GLU A 294 6.83 60.12 -18.98
C GLU A 294 7.69 61.40 -18.95
N PHE A 295 8.97 61.27 -18.59
CA PHE A 295 9.90 62.36 -18.39
C PHE A 295 10.74 62.71 -19.62
N ALA A 296 10.59 61.97 -20.72
CA ALA A 296 11.25 62.29 -21.98
C ALA A 296 10.76 63.62 -22.56
N SER A 297 11.58 64.23 -23.42
CA SER A 297 11.15 65.37 -24.24
C SER A 297 10.05 64.97 -25.22
N ASP A 298 9.33 65.95 -25.78
CA ASP A 298 8.28 65.69 -26.78
C ASP A 298 8.85 65.01 -28.05
N GLU A 299 10.12 65.28 -28.38
CA GLU A 299 10.87 64.63 -29.45
C GLU A 299 11.07 63.13 -29.14
N GLY A 300 11.52 62.80 -27.93
CA GLY A 300 11.69 61.41 -27.49
C GLY A 300 10.37 60.65 -27.39
N LYS A 301 9.29 61.30 -26.94
CA LYS A 301 7.93 60.71 -26.93
C LYS A 301 7.37 60.46 -28.33
N SER A 302 7.93 61.12 -29.35
CA SER A 302 7.58 60.97 -30.75
C SER A 302 8.51 60.01 -31.50
N ASP A 303 9.57 59.52 -30.86
CA ASP A 303 10.48 58.53 -31.41
C ASP A 303 9.85 57.14 -31.37
N LYS A 304 9.50 56.62 -32.55
CA LYS A 304 8.83 55.32 -32.69
C LYS A 304 9.68 54.17 -32.15
N GLU A 305 11.00 54.16 -32.34
CA GLU A 305 11.85 53.04 -31.90
C GLU A 305 11.94 53.00 -30.37
N LEU A 306 12.15 54.15 -29.75
CA LEU A 306 12.17 54.28 -28.29
C LEU A 306 10.82 53.89 -27.67
N VAL A 307 9.72 54.39 -28.22
CA VAL A 307 8.37 54.07 -27.72
C VAL A 307 8.05 52.59 -27.92
N LEU A 308 8.43 51.98 -29.05
CA LEU A 308 8.27 50.53 -29.24
C LEU A 308 9.06 49.72 -28.22
N ALA A 309 10.27 50.14 -27.88
CA ALA A 309 11.07 49.50 -26.82
C ALA A 309 10.36 49.62 -25.45
N ALA A 310 9.85 50.80 -25.11
CA ALA A 310 9.14 51.04 -23.85
C ALA A 310 7.85 50.19 -23.76
N VAL A 311 7.04 50.23 -24.80
CA VAL A 311 5.74 49.57 -24.86
C VAL A 311 5.87 48.04 -24.85
N ARG A 312 6.94 47.49 -25.47
CA ARG A 312 7.23 46.05 -25.41
C ARG A 312 7.67 45.58 -24.03
N GLN A 313 8.27 46.47 -23.22
CA GLN A 313 8.61 46.16 -21.84
C GLN A 313 7.40 46.34 -20.90
N ASN A 314 6.63 47.41 -21.09
CA ASN A 314 5.40 47.68 -20.33
C ASN A 314 4.37 48.39 -21.22
N GLY A 315 3.29 47.70 -21.57
CA GLY A 315 2.25 48.21 -22.46
C GLY A 315 1.61 49.53 -22.00
N LEU A 316 1.59 49.81 -20.69
CA LEU A 316 1.07 51.07 -20.14
C LEU A 316 1.92 52.29 -20.51
N ALA A 317 3.16 52.10 -20.96
CA ALA A 317 4.00 53.21 -21.45
C ALA A 317 3.37 53.94 -22.66
N LEU A 318 2.41 53.32 -23.35
CA LEU A 318 1.63 53.96 -24.42
C LEU A 318 0.94 55.25 -23.96
N GLU A 319 0.59 55.37 -22.67
CA GLU A 319 0.01 56.58 -22.09
C GLU A 319 0.89 57.82 -22.29
N PHE A 320 2.21 57.65 -22.30
CA PHE A 320 3.18 58.75 -22.39
C PHE A 320 3.67 59.02 -23.81
N ALA A 321 3.36 58.15 -24.77
CA ALA A 321 3.71 58.32 -26.17
C ALA A 321 3.02 59.56 -26.78
N ALA A 322 3.60 60.12 -27.85
CA ALA A 322 2.98 61.21 -28.58
C ALA A 322 1.63 60.78 -29.21
N PRO A 323 0.64 61.68 -29.38
CA PRO A 323 -0.66 61.36 -29.96
C PRO A 323 -0.59 60.70 -31.35
N SER A 324 0.43 61.05 -32.14
CA SER A 324 0.71 60.42 -33.44
C SER A 324 1.00 58.93 -33.31
N LEU A 325 1.81 58.53 -32.32
CA LEU A 325 2.17 57.12 -32.07
C LEU A 325 1.06 56.34 -31.37
N ARG A 326 0.21 57.00 -30.56
CA ARG A 326 -1.03 56.37 -30.04
C ARG A 326 -2.07 56.08 -31.13
N SER A 327 -1.86 56.63 -32.32
CA SER A 327 -2.65 56.38 -33.52
C SER A 327 -1.92 55.47 -34.52
N ASP A 328 -0.73 54.97 -34.19
CA ASP A 328 0.03 54.02 -35.01
C ASP A 328 -0.39 52.58 -34.64
N PRO A 329 -0.96 51.80 -35.59
CA PRO A 329 -1.42 50.44 -35.31
C PRO A 329 -0.33 49.48 -34.83
N GLU A 330 0.92 49.66 -35.26
CA GLU A 330 2.03 48.79 -34.87
C GLU A 330 2.41 49.02 -33.41
N VAL A 331 2.48 50.29 -33.00
CA VAL A 331 2.82 50.66 -31.61
C VAL A 331 1.70 50.24 -30.66
N VAL A 332 0.44 50.51 -31.02
CA VAL A 332 -0.71 50.12 -30.20
C VAL A 332 -0.83 48.60 -30.10
N LEU A 333 -0.65 47.87 -31.20
CA LEU A 333 -0.70 46.41 -31.18
C LEU A 333 0.40 45.83 -30.27
N ALA A 334 1.63 46.35 -30.35
CA ALA A 334 2.70 45.94 -29.46
C ALA A 334 2.37 46.21 -27.98
N ALA A 335 1.65 47.30 -27.68
CA ALA A 335 1.20 47.63 -26.34
C ALA A 335 0.16 46.64 -25.82
N VAL A 336 -0.85 46.36 -26.66
CA VAL A 336 -1.95 45.47 -26.33
C VAL A 336 -1.45 44.03 -26.19
N ASP A 337 -0.54 43.59 -27.06
CA ASP A 337 0.07 42.26 -26.97
C ASP A 337 0.88 42.08 -25.67
N ASN A 338 1.44 43.15 -25.09
CA ASN A 338 2.11 43.10 -23.79
C ASN A 338 1.12 43.22 -22.60
N HIS A 339 0.19 44.17 -22.66
CA HIS A 339 -0.80 44.42 -21.61
C HIS A 339 -2.13 44.91 -22.19
N GLY A 340 -3.17 44.06 -22.15
CA GLY A 340 -4.47 44.33 -22.79
C GLY A 340 -5.14 45.66 -22.42
N GLN A 341 -4.95 46.14 -21.18
CA GLN A 341 -5.51 47.43 -20.73
C GLN A 341 -4.83 48.65 -21.38
N ALA A 342 -3.67 48.49 -22.02
CA ALA A 342 -3.01 49.56 -22.76
C ALA A 342 -3.90 50.16 -23.86
N LEU A 343 -4.89 49.39 -24.36
CA LEU A 343 -5.87 49.83 -25.34
C LEU A 343 -6.64 51.09 -24.89
N GLN A 344 -6.81 51.30 -23.57
CA GLN A 344 -7.46 52.50 -23.02
C GLN A 344 -6.68 53.80 -23.30
N HIS A 345 -5.41 53.71 -23.69
CA HIS A 345 -4.56 54.86 -24.03
C HIS A 345 -4.39 55.05 -25.54
N ALA A 346 -4.85 54.10 -26.36
CA ALA A 346 -4.88 54.24 -27.81
C ALA A 346 -5.86 55.35 -28.24
N ALA A 347 -5.63 55.91 -29.43
CA ALA A 347 -6.54 56.86 -30.04
C ALA A 347 -7.91 56.22 -30.35
N ASP A 348 -8.99 57.01 -30.30
CA ASP A 348 -10.38 56.52 -30.42
C ASP A 348 -10.62 55.68 -31.68
N VAL A 349 -9.93 56.00 -32.78
CA VAL A 349 -10.02 55.27 -34.06
C VAL A 349 -9.52 53.82 -33.95
N LEU A 350 -8.49 53.56 -33.13
CA LEU A 350 -7.89 52.23 -32.96
C LEU A 350 -8.39 51.51 -31.71
N ARG A 351 -8.91 52.25 -30.72
CA ARG A 351 -9.38 51.68 -29.46
C ARG A 351 -10.44 50.60 -29.65
N TRP A 352 -11.29 50.73 -30.67
CA TRP A 352 -12.38 49.80 -30.96
C TRP A 352 -12.22 49.05 -32.27
N ASP A 353 -10.99 48.99 -32.81
CA ASP A 353 -10.69 48.13 -33.95
C ASP A 353 -10.83 46.65 -33.55
N HIS A 354 -11.51 45.85 -34.39
CA HIS A 354 -11.79 44.43 -34.14
C HIS A 354 -10.51 43.68 -33.76
N ARG A 355 -9.43 43.91 -34.50
CA ARG A 355 -8.16 43.21 -34.28
C ARG A 355 -7.54 43.54 -32.92
N MET A 356 -7.56 44.80 -32.52
CA MET A 356 -6.96 45.26 -31.26
C MET A 356 -7.77 44.76 -30.06
N VAL A 357 -9.09 44.87 -30.14
CA VAL A 357 -9.98 44.43 -29.06
C VAL A 357 -9.90 42.91 -28.88
N LEU A 358 -9.89 42.11 -29.95
CA LEU A 358 -9.75 40.64 -29.83
C LEU A 358 -8.44 40.22 -29.16
N ARG A 359 -7.34 40.93 -29.43
CA ARG A 359 -6.06 40.70 -28.74
C ARG A 359 -6.11 41.07 -27.27
N ALA A 360 -6.78 42.18 -26.93
CA ALA A 360 -6.98 42.58 -25.55
C ALA A 360 -7.87 41.59 -24.77
N VAL A 361 -8.95 41.10 -25.39
CA VAL A 361 -9.89 40.12 -24.81
C VAL A 361 -9.22 38.77 -24.50
N ALA A 362 -8.20 38.39 -25.27
CA ALA A 362 -7.41 37.19 -24.98
C ALA A 362 -6.70 37.25 -23.63
N GLN A 363 -6.37 38.45 -23.14
CA GLN A 363 -5.69 38.66 -21.86
C GLN A 363 -6.66 39.03 -20.74
N ASP A 364 -7.54 40.00 -21.00
CA ASP A 364 -8.51 40.49 -20.03
C ASP A 364 -9.86 40.78 -20.72
N VAL A 365 -10.86 39.99 -20.37
CA VAL A 365 -12.22 40.12 -20.89
C VAL A 365 -12.90 41.41 -20.39
N ALA A 366 -12.44 41.97 -19.27
CA ALA A 366 -12.99 43.21 -18.71
C ALA A 366 -12.90 44.39 -19.69
N VAL A 367 -12.00 44.33 -20.68
CA VAL A 367 -11.89 45.32 -21.76
C VAL A 367 -13.21 45.45 -22.56
N LEU A 368 -14.03 44.41 -22.62
CA LEU A 368 -15.36 44.48 -23.24
C LEU A 368 -16.36 45.31 -22.44
N MET A 369 -16.14 45.60 -21.16
CA MET A 369 -17.08 46.44 -20.38
C MET A 369 -17.25 47.81 -21.03
N ASP A 370 -16.13 48.42 -21.41
CA ASP A 370 -16.08 49.78 -21.95
C ASP A 370 -16.35 49.83 -23.46
N ALA A 371 -16.43 48.67 -24.13
CA ALA A 371 -16.66 48.60 -25.57
C ALA A 371 -18.03 49.17 -25.98
N PRO A 372 -18.13 49.87 -27.12
CA PRO A 372 -19.38 50.45 -27.59
C PRO A 372 -20.38 49.36 -27.96
N GLU A 373 -21.66 49.64 -27.74
CA GLU A 373 -22.75 48.68 -28.05
C GLU A 373 -22.82 48.30 -29.54
N THR A 374 -22.30 49.15 -30.44
CA THR A 374 -22.16 48.83 -31.87
C THR A 374 -21.23 47.65 -32.12
N LEU A 375 -20.12 47.55 -31.37
CA LEU A 375 -19.16 46.46 -31.48
C LEU A 375 -19.69 45.21 -30.76
N LYS A 376 -20.26 45.39 -29.56
CA LYS A 376 -20.90 44.30 -28.80
C LYS A 376 -22.11 43.70 -29.51
N GLY A 377 -22.77 44.46 -30.39
CA GLY A 377 -23.90 44.02 -31.20
C GLY A 377 -23.51 43.33 -32.52
N ASP A 378 -22.21 43.33 -32.88
CA ASP A 378 -21.74 42.61 -34.06
C ASP A 378 -21.58 41.12 -33.75
N ARG A 379 -22.38 40.30 -34.44
CA ARG A 379 -22.36 38.84 -34.29
C ARG A 379 -21.02 38.23 -34.67
N SER A 380 -20.35 38.76 -35.70
CA SER A 380 -19.07 38.23 -36.17
C SER A 380 -17.98 38.43 -35.13
N PHE A 381 -17.91 39.64 -34.57
CA PHE A 381 -17.03 39.98 -33.46
C PHE A 381 -17.35 39.14 -32.22
N ALA A 382 -18.63 39.02 -31.83
CA ALA A 382 -19.03 38.23 -30.66
C ALA A 382 -18.59 36.76 -30.77
N LEU A 383 -18.76 36.16 -31.94
CA LEU A 383 -18.36 34.77 -32.19
C LEU A 383 -16.83 34.59 -32.14
N GLU A 384 -16.06 35.54 -32.67
CA GLU A 384 -14.59 35.53 -32.55
C GLU A 384 -14.10 35.77 -31.12
N ALA A 385 -14.68 36.76 -30.42
CA ALA A 385 -14.34 37.07 -29.03
C ALA A 385 -14.59 35.89 -28.10
N VAL A 386 -15.70 35.18 -28.30
CA VAL A 386 -16.07 33.99 -27.53
C VAL A 386 -15.15 32.80 -27.85
N ARG A 387 -14.69 32.66 -29.10
CA ARG A 387 -13.70 31.64 -29.47
C ARG A 387 -12.34 31.90 -28.83
N VAL A 388 -11.95 33.16 -28.70
CA VAL A 388 -10.72 33.56 -28.02
C VAL A 388 -10.85 33.34 -26.50
N CYS A 389 -11.96 33.77 -25.90
CA CYS A 389 -12.24 33.57 -24.49
C CYS A 389 -13.74 33.36 -24.26
N GLY A 390 -14.12 32.15 -23.82
CA GLY A 390 -15.53 31.80 -23.58
C GLY A 390 -16.24 32.74 -22.60
N SER A 391 -15.50 33.35 -21.68
CA SER A 391 -16.02 34.31 -20.70
C SER A 391 -16.50 35.64 -21.28
N ALA A 392 -16.17 35.92 -22.55
CA ALA A 392 -16.68 37.10 -23.27
C ALA A 392 -18.21 37.15 -23.31
N LEU A 393 -18.90 35.99 -23.29
CA LEU A 393 -20.36 35.93 -23.31
C LEU A 393 -21.01 36.73 -22.17
N LYS A 394 -20.37 36.82 -21.00
CA LYS A 394 -20.86 37.61 -19.85
C LYS A 394 -21.12 39.08 -20.20
N HIS A 395 -20.30 39.64 -21.08
CA HIS A 395 -20.38 41.04 -21.52
C HIS A 395 -21.14 41.22 -22.85
N LEU A 396 -21.62 40.11 -23.43
CA LEU A 396 -22.35 40.05 -24.69
C LEU A 396 -23.75 39.42 -24.50
N PRO A 397 -24.63 40.01 -23.66
CA PRO A 397 -25.91 39.40 -23.28
C PRO A 397 -26.88 39.25 -24.46
N ALA A 398 -26.75 40.08 -25.51
CA ALA A 398 -27.56 39.98 -26.72
C ALA A 398 -27.43 38.63 -27.43
N PHE A 399 -26.30 37.93 -27.27
CA PHE A 399 -26.02 36.64 -27.89
C PHE A 399 -26.17 35.45 -26.92
N ALA A 400 -26.67 35.68 -25.71
CA ALA A 400 -26.94 34.60 -24.75
C ALA A 400 -28.02 33.61 -25.23
N SER A 401 -28.81 33.97 -26.24
CA SER A 401 -29.80 33.10 -26.91
C SER A 401 -29.30 32.54 -28.24
N ASP A 402 -28.14 32.97 -28.75
CA ASP A 402 -27.58 32.45 -30.00
C ASP A 402 -26.89 31.10 -29.74
N ARG A 403 -27.50 30.04 -30.30
CA ARG A 403 -27.04 28.66 -30.12
C ARG A 403 -25.58 28.47 -30.55
N GLU A 404 -25.14 29.05 -31.66
CA GLU A 404 -23.77 28.84 -32.18
C GLU A 404 -22.72 29.56 -31.34
N VAL A 405 -23.03 30.79 -30.90
CA VAL A 405 -22.15 31.57 -30.03
C VAL A 405 -21.98 30.87 -28.69
N VAL A 406 -23.09 30.43 -28.06
CA VAL A 406 -23.04 29.69 -26.79
C VAL A 406 -22.32 28.36 -26.95
N LEU A 407 -22.55 27.61 -28.04
CA LEU A 407 -21.83 26.37 -28.31
C LEU A 407 -20.31 26.58 -28.40
N SER A 408 -19.88 27.63 -29.10
CA SER A 408 -18.46 27.97 -29.23
C SER A 408 -17.85 28.40 -27.88
N ALA A 409 -18.62 29.07 -27.03
CA ALA A 409 -18.17 29.52 -25.71
C ALA A 409 -17.92 28.35 -24.75
N VAL A 410 -18.84 27.38 -24.77
CA VAL A 410 -18.81 26.24 -23.86
C VAL A 410 -17.68 25.27 -24.17
N GLN A 411 -17.26 25.19 -25.43
CA GLN A 411 -16.05 24.43 -25.80
C GLN A 411 -14.79 24.92 -25.07
N GLN A 412 -14.75 26.20 -24.68
CA GLN A 412 -13.64 26.76 -23.90
C GLN A 412 -13.88 26.66 -22.39
N ASN A 413 -15.11 26.89 -21.93
CA ASN A 413 -15.46 26.85 -20.50
C ASN A 413 -16.96 26.53 -20.29
N ALA A 414 -17.28 25.41 -19.65
CA ALA A 414 -18.67 25.02 -19.41
C ALA A 414 -19.41 25.92 -18.41
N GLY A 415 -18.68 26.64 -17.53
CA GLY A 415 -19.26 27.63 -16.63
C GLY A 415 -19.98 28.78 -17.34
N VAL A 416 -19.68 28.97 -18.64
CA VAL A 416 -20.34 29.95 -19.51
C VAL A 416 -21.83 29.67 -19.68
N LEU A 417 -22.28 28.42 -19.47
CA LEU A 417 -23.70 28.06 -19.50
C LEU A 417 -24.55 28.85 -18.51
N GLY A 418 -23.97 29.28 -17.38
CA GLY A 418 -24.66 30.14 -16.43
C GLY A 418 -25.10 31.49 -17.01
N TRP A 419 -24.42 31.97 -18.06
CA TRP A 419 -24.74 33.21 -18.76
C TRP A 419 -25.64 33.01 -19.98
N ALA A 420 -25.89 31.76 -20.38
CA ALA A 420 -26.83 31.45 -21.45
C ALA A 420 -28.28 31.74 -21.02
N SER A 421 -29.13 32.03 -22.01
CA SER A 421 -30.55 32.27 -21.81
C SER A 421 -31.23 31.07 -21.13
N ALA A 422 -32.31 31.34 -20.39
CA ALA A 422 -33.07 30.28 -19.71
C ALA A 422 -33.69 29.27 -20.69
N GLU A 423 -33.93 29.67 -21.95
CA GLU A 423 -34.44 28.78 -23.01
C GLU A 423 -33.40 27.74 -23.41
N LEU A 424 -32.15 28.16 -23.67
CA LEU A 424 -31.08 27.24 -24.04
C LEU A 424 -30.70 26.31 -22.88
N ARG A 425 -30.78 26.79 -21.63
CA ARG A 425 -30.59 25.96 -20.44
C ARG A 425 -31.69 24.92 -20.20
N ARG A 426 -32.81 25.00 -20.94
CA ARG A 426 -33.91 24.02 -20.94
C ARG A 426 -33.87 23.07 -22.13
N ASP A 427 -32.94 23.22 -23.07
CA ASP A 427 -32.80 22.31 -24.22
C ASP A 427 -31.96 21.07 -23.83
N PRO A 428 -32.57 19.87 -23.72
CA PRO A 428 -31.84 18.64 -23.36
C PRO A 428 -30.73 18.30 -24.36
N SER A 429 -30.97 18.53 -25.65
CA SER A 429 -30.04 18.19 -26.73
C SER A 429 -28.75 19.01 -26.61
N LEU A 430 -28.91 20.29 -26.24
CA LEU A 430 -27.83 21.22 -26.06
C LEU A 430 -27.00 20.86 -24.82
N ILE A 431 -27.66 20.62 -23.67
CA ILE A 431 -26.95 20.21 -22.45
C ILE A 431 -26.22 18.87 -22.66
N CYS A 432 -26.82 17.90 -23.34
CA CYS A 432 -26.13 16.65 -23.69
C CYS A 432 -24.94 16.87 -24.63
N ALA A 433 -25.00 17.82 -25.56
CA ALA A 433 -23.84 18.17 -26.37
C ALA A 433 -22.70 18.74 -25.50
N PHE A 434 -23.02 19.49 -24.45
CA PHE A 434 -22.04 20.05 -23.51
C PHE A 434 -21.46 19.03 -22.55
N LEU A 435 -22.26 18.04 -22.13
CA LEU A 435 -21.80 16.97 -21.24
C LEU A 435 -20.66 16.14 -21.84
N ARG A 436 -20.55 16.10 -23.18
CA ARG A 436 -19.42 15.46 -23.86
C ARG A 436 -18.07 16.13 -23.57
N TYR A 437 -18.08 17.41 -23.20
CA TYR A 437 -16.88 18.19 -22.91
C TYR A 437 -16.64 18.34 -21.40
N ASP A 438 -17.70 18.58 -20.61
CA ASP A 438 -17.59 18.76 -19.17
C ASP A 438 -18.82 18.21 -18.43
N SER A 439 -18.57 17.43 -17.37
CA SER A 439 -19.61 16.87 -16.50
C SER A 439 -20.31 17.93 -15.64
N SER A 440 -19.68 19.09 -15.38
CA SER A 440 -20.25 20.18 -14.60
C SER A 440 -21.40 20.92 -15.31
N ALA A 441 -21.58 20.68 -16.61
CA ALA A 441 -22.62 21.31 -17.43
C ALA A 441 -24.05 21.11 -16.88
N VAL A 442 -24.29 20.00 -16.15
CA VAL A 442 -25.60 19.72 -15.53
C VAL A 442 -25.97 20.75 -14.45
N LEU A 443 -24.99 21.33 -13.74
CA LEU A 443 -25.25 22.35 -12.71
C LEU A 443 -25.92 23.61 -13.27
N TYR A 444 -25.68 23.89 -14.54
CA TYR A 444 -26.21 25.07 -15.21
C TYR A 444 -27.51 24.78 -15.95
N ALA A 445 -27.94 23.52 -16.07
CA ALA A 445 -29.22 23.18 -16.65
C ALA A 445 -30.38 23.69 -15.76
N ALA A 446 -31.55 23.91 -16.37
CA ALA A 446 -32.73 24.27 -15.60
C ALA A 446 -33.10 23.17 -14.60
N GLU A 447 -33.52 23.56 -13.39
CA GLU A 447 -33.90 22.61 -12.33
C GLU A 447 -35.01 21.62 -12.76
N THR A 448 -35.87 22.04 -13.68
CA THR A 448 -36.89 21.18 -14.29
C THR A 448 -36.30 20.02 -15.10
N LEU A 449 -35.13 20.20 -15.73
CA LEU A 449 -34.42 19.15 -16.45
C LEU A 449 -33.63 18.25 -15.49
N THR A 450 -32.90 18.84 -14.53
CA THR A 450 -32.06 18.06 -13.61
C THR A 450 -32.88 17.14 -12.71
N ARG A 451 -34.16 17.46 -12.45
CA ARG A 451 -35.10 16.56 -11.76
C ARG A 451 -35.80 15.54 -12.67
N ASN A 452 -35.67 15.66 -13.99
CA ASN A 452 -36.29 14.72 -14.93
C ASN A 452 -35.44 13.45 -15.05
N ARG A 453 -35.99 12.30 -14.63
CA ARG A 453 -35.31 10.99 -14.70
C ARG A 453 -34.83 10.63 -16.11
N GLU A 454 -35.65 10.87 -17.14
CA GLU A 454 -35.28 10.49 -18.52
C GLU A 454 -34.08 11.28 -19.01
N PHE A 455 -34.04 12.57 -18.69
CA PHE A 455 -32.89 13.42 -19.00
C PHE A 455 -31.66 12.99 -18.21
N VAL A 456 -31.79 12.69 -16.92
CA VAL A 456 -30.66 12.25 -16.09
C VAL A 456 -30.07 10.94 -16.61
N LEU A 457 -30.90 9.96 -16.99
CA LEU A 457 -30.42 8.72 -17.63
C LEU A 457 -29.65 9.01 -18.92
N LEU A 458 -30.17 9.89 -19.78
CA LEU A 458 -29.49 10.32 -20.99
C LEU A 458 -28.16 11.03 -20.66
N ALA A 459 -28.16 11.93 -19.68
CA ALA A 459 -26.98 12.65 -19.24
C ALA A 459 -25.88 11.72 -18.73
N LEU A 460 -26.22 10.74 -17.88
CA LEU A 460 -25.30 9.73 -17.37
C LEU A 460 -24.79 8.79 -18.47
N SER A 461 -25.61 8.50 -19.48
CA SER A 461 -25.15 7.72 -20.65
C SER A 461 -24.14 8.47 -21.53
N VAL A 462 -24.18 9.80 -21.53
CA VAL A 462 -23.24 10.65 -22.28
C VAL A 462 -21.98 10.91 -21.47
N ASN A 463 -22.12 11.25 -20.18
CA ASN A 463 -21.02 11.48 -19.27
C ASN A 463 -21.38 10.98 -17.84
N PRO A 464 -20.90 9.79 -17.47
CA PRO A 464 -21.19 9.17 -16.17
C PRO A 464 -20.79 10.01 -14.95
N GLN A 465 -19.75 10.85 -15.07
CA GLN A 465 -19.24 11.68 -13.97
C GLN A 465 -20.23 12.77 -13.55
N ALA A 466 -21.25 13.06 -14.38
CA ALA A 466 -22.31 14.00 -14.05
C ALA A 466 -23.08 13.64 -12.76
N LEU A 467 -23.05 12.36 -12.34
CA LEU A 467 -23.63 11.90 -11.07
C LEU A 467 -23.08 12.67 -9.85
N ALA A 468 -21.83 13.15 -9.91
CA ALA A 468 -21.22 13.94 -8.84
C ALA A 468 -22.03 15.20 -8.49
N TYR A 469 -22.72 15.78 -9.47
CA TYR A 469 -23.49 17.01 -9.34
C TYR A 469 -25.00 16.76 -9.10
N LEU A 470 -25.45 15.52 -9.23
CA LEU A 470 -26.85 15.10 -9.13
C LEU A 470 -27.13 14.41 -7.79
N GLN A 471 -27.03 15.18 -6.69
CA GLN A 471 -27.14 14.66 -5.31
C GLN A 471 -28.42 13.86 -5.06
N ASP A 472 -29.56 14.30 -5.60
CA ASP A 472 -30.85 13.63 -5.43
C ASP A 472 -30.87 12.19 -5.99
N PHE A 473 -30.02 11.89 -6.98
CA PHE A 473 -29.97 10.59 -7.66
C PHE A 473 -28.83 9.68 -7.18
N GLN A 474 -27.98 10.16 -6.26
CA GLN A 474 -26.89 9.35 -5.68
C GLN A 474 -27.39 8.21 -4.78
N ARG A 475 -28.66 8.25 -4.36
CA ARG A 475 -29.36 7.17 -3.64
C ARG A 475 -30.16 6.24 -4.56
N ASP A 476 -30.29 6.58 -5.84
CA ASP A 476 -31.10 5.83 -6.77
C ASP A 476 -30.29 4.69 -7.41
N ARG A 477 -30.65 3.46 -7.06
CA ARG A 477 -29.97 2.24 -7.54
C ARG A 477 -29.77 2.23 -9.05
N GLN A 478 -30.80 2.59 -9.82
CA GLN A 478 -30.77 2.52 -11.29
C GLN A 478 -29.84 3.58 -11.89
N MET A 479 -29.87 4.80 -11.34
CA MET A 479 -29.03 5.91 -11.83
C MET A 479 -27.56 5.66 -11.54
N VAL A 480 -27.25 5.21 -10.32
CA VAL A 480 -25.88 4.88 -9.93
C VAL A 480 -25.36 3.72 -10.77
N LEU A 481 -26.16 2.67 -10.98
CA LEU A 481 -25.75 1.54 -11.84
C LEU A 481 -25.45 2.00 -13.26
N GLN A 482 -26.28 2.88 -13.84
CA GLN A 482 -26.02 3.44 -15.17
C GLN A 482 -24.70 4.25 -15.24
N ALA A 483 -24.36 4.98 -14.18
CA ALA A 483 -23.10 5.71 -14.11
C ALA A 483 -21.89 4.75 -13.95
N VAL A 484 -22.04 3.70 -13.14
CA VAL A 484 -21.00 2.68 -12.95
C VAL A 484 -20.75 1.88 -14.23
N LEU A 485 -21.80 1.59 -15.00
CA LEU A 485 -21.68 0.92 -16.31
C LEU A 485 -20.80 1.70 -17.30
N GLY A 486 -20.82 3.03 -17.23
CA GLY A 486 -19.98 3.87 -18.08
C GLY A 486 -18.54 4.03 -17.55
N ASP A 487 -18.37 4.14 -16.24
CA ASP A 487 -17.08 4.14 -15.55
C ASP A 487 -17.27 3.71 -14.08
N GLY A 488 -16.66 2.58 -13.70
CA GLY A 488 -16.83 2.01 -12.37
C GLY A 488 -16.33 2.89 -11.23
N SER A 489 -15.51 3.90 -11.51
CA SER A 489 -15.06 4.87 -10.49
C SER A 489 -16.21 5.71 -9.92
N ASN A 490 -17.34 5.81 -10.63
CA ASN A 490 -18.49 6.61 -10.21
C ASN A 490 -19.26 6.03 -9.01
N LEU A 491 -18.98 4.78 -8.61
CA LEU A 491 -19.51 4.23 -7.37
C LEU A 491 -19.14 5.10 -6.15
N ARG A 492 -18.02 5.84 -6.20
CA ARG A 492 -17.61 6.79 -5.15
C ARG A 492 -18.62 7.90 -4.86
N PHE A 493 -19.48 8.23 -5.82
CA PHE A 493 -20.52 9.25 -5.69
C PHE A 493 -21.83 8.67 -5.16
N ALA A 494 -21.97 7.35 -5.07
CA ALA A 494 -23.15 6.71 -4.50
C ALA A 494 -23.25 6.98 -3.00
N SER A 495 -24.48 6.96 -2.49
CA SER A 495 -24.72 7.02 -1.06
C SER A 495 -24.01 5.89 -0.31
N GLU A 496 -23.67 6.13 0.96
CA GLU A 496 -23.04 5.11 1.80
C GLU A 496 -23.91 3.85 1.93
N GLU A 497 -25.24 4.01 1.99
CA GLU A 497 -26.21 2.92 1.99
C GLU A 497 -26.04 1.98 0.78
N LEU A 498 -25.93 2.53 -0.43
CA LEU A 498 -25.72 1.72 -1.65
C LEU A 498 -24.31 1.12 -1.71
N ARG A 499 -23.29 1.81 -1.21
CA ARG A 499 -21.91 1.28 -1.16
C ARG A 499 -21.72 0.15 -0.14
N MET A 500 -22.67 -0.01 0.78
CA MET A 500 -22.75 -1.10 1.76
C MET A 500 -23.71 -2.22 1.33
N ASP A 501 -24.57 -1.99 0.33
CA ASP A 501 -25.50 -3.00 -0.20
C ASP A 501 -24.72 -4.03 -1.02
N GLU A 502 -24.52 -5.23 -0.45
CA GLU A 502 -23.78 -6.33 -1.06
C GLU A 502 -24.31 -6.71 -2.45
N ASP A 503 -25.63 -6.84 -2.61
CA ASP A 503 -26.23 -7.26 -3.87
C ASP A 503 -26.03 -6.20 -4.95
N PHE A 504 -26.14 -4.92 -4.57
CA PHE A 504 -25.88 -3.82 -5.49
C PHE A 504 -24.40 -3.75 -5.89
N VAL A 505 -23.47 -3.86 -4.94
CA VAL A 505 -22.03 -3.79 -5.22
C VAL A 505 -21.59 -4.97 -6.08
N LEU A 506 -22.13 -6.18 -5.86
CA LEU A 506 -21.87 -7.35 -6.70
C LEU A 506 -22.44 -7.19 -8.12
N GLU A 507 -23.64 -6.62 -8.27
CA GLU A 507 -24.24 -6.32 -9.58
C GLU A 507 -23.38 -5.31 -10.36
N ALA A 508 -22.93 -4.25 -9.69
CA ALA A 508 -21.97 -3.28 -10.22
C ALA A 508 -20.65 -3.95 -10.63
N PHE A 509 -20.08 -4.76 -9.74
CA PHE A 509 -18.79 -5.43 -9.93
C PHE A 509 -18.78 -6.40 -11.11
N ALA A 510 -19.89 -7.11 -11.33
CA ALA A 510 -20.04 -8.02 -12.46
C ALA A 510 -19.88 -7.31 -13.82
N THR A 511 -20.18 -6.01 -13.87
CA THR A 511 -20.06 -5.19 -15.09
C THR A 511 -18.76 -4.38 -15.15
N ALA A 512 -18.31 -3.85 -14.01
CA ALA A 512 -17.20 -2.91 -13.91
C ALA A 512 -16.28 -3.26 -12.72
N PRO A 513 -15.27 -4.13 -12.90
CA PRO A 513 -14.47 -4.68 -11.80
C PRO A 513 -13.74 -3.62 -10.95
N GLU A 514 -13.39 -2.48 -11.55
CA GLU A 514 -12.73 -1.37 -10.88
C GLU A 514 -13.55 -0.71 -9.77
N CYS A 515 -14.88 -0.91 -9.75
CA CYS A 515 -15.78 -0.23 -8.82
C CYS A 515 -15.54 -0.63 -7.36
N LEU A 516 -15.05 -1.86 -7.10
CA LEU A 516 -14.85 -2.36 -5.74
C LEU A 516 -13.92 -1.47 -4.90
N ARG A 517 -12.94 -0.80 -5.51
CA ARG A 517 -12.06 0.13 -4.77
C ARG A 517 -12.80 1.27 -4.05
N HIS A 518 -14.05 1.52 -4.44
CA HIS A 518 -14.92 2.56 -3.90
C HIS A 518 -16.08 1.99 -3.07
N ALA A 519 -16.23 0.67 -3.01
CA ALA A 519 -17.17 0.01 -2.09
C ALA A 519 -16.74 0.24 -0.63
N ALA A 520 -17.64 -0.03 0.30
CA ALA A 520 -17.34 0.13 1.71
C ALA A 520 -16.26 -0.84 2.19
N ALA A 521 -15.33 -0.35 3.01
CA ALA A 521 -14.21 -1.15 3.53
C ALA A 521 -14.68 -2.37 4.34
N LEU A 522 -15.80 -2.24 5.06
CA LEU A 522 -16.39 -3.30 5.89
C LEU A 522 -16.77 -4.55 5.09
N LEU A 523 -17.12 -4.41 3.81
CA LEU A 523 -17.47 -5.55 2.96
C LEU A 523 -16.27 -6.47 2.70
N PHE A 524 -15.03 -5.93 2.75
CA PHE A 524 -13.82 -6.71 2.54
C PHE A 524 -13.34 -7.45 3.80
N GLU A 525 -14.08 -7.33 4.91
CA GLU A 525 -13.92 -8.15 6.11
C GLU A 525 -14.97 -9.28 6.19
N ASP A 526 -15.99 -9.27 5.31
CA ASP A 526 -17.03 -10.29 5.26
C ASP A 526 -16.66 -11.44 4.30
N ASP A 527 -16.50 -12.63 4.86
CA ASP A 527 -16.15 -13.84 4.12
C ASP A 527 -17.21 -14.22 3.07
N ASP A 528 -18.51 -14.06 3.36
CA ASP A 528 -19.58 -14.45 2.43
C ASP A 528 -19.60 -13.54 1.20
N PHE A 529 -19.49 -12.24 1.44
CA PHE A 529 -19.37 -11.25 0.37
C PHE A 529 -18.15 -11.52 -0.52
N LEU A 530 -16.98 -11.78 0.08
CA LEU A 530 -15.76 -12.04 -0.68
C LEU A 530 -15.84 -13.33 -1.50
N LEU A 531 -16.43 -14.40 -0.93
CA LEU A 531 -16.65 -15.65 -1.67
C LEU A 531 -17.58 -15.43 -2.87
N ARG A 532 -18.66 -14.67 -2.70
CA ARG A 532 -19.56 -14.27 -3.80
C ARG A 532 -18.86 -13.39 -4.82
N ALA A 533 -18.06 -12.42 -4.40
CA ALA A 533 -17.31 -11.54 -5.31
C ALA A 533 -16.29 -12.31 -6.16
N VAL A 534 -15.61 -13.29 -5.57
CA VAL A 534 -14.65 -14.17 -6.26
C VAL A 534 -15.28 -14.99 -7.39
N THR A 535 -16.57 -15.33 -7.29
CA THR A 535 -17.31 -15.99 -8.39
C THR A 535 -17.36 -15.12 -9.65
N CYS A 536 -17.44 -13.80 -9.47
CA CYS A 536 -17.53 -12.84 -10.58
C CYS A 536 -16.14 -12.57 -11.17
N ASN A 537 -15.16 -12.25 -10.33
CA ASN A 537 -13.78 -12.02 -10.76
C ASN A 537 -12.80 -12.21 -9.60
N PRO A 538 -11.70 -12.96 -9.80
CA PRO A 538 -10.73 -13.26 -8.74
C PRO A 538 -10.02 -12.01 -8.19
N CYS A 539 -10.01 -10.88 -8.92
CA CYS A 539 -9.36 -9.65 -8.47
C CYS A 539 -9.99 -9.03 -7.23
N ALA A 540 -11.23 -9.39 -6.88
CA ALA A 540 -11.91 -8.95 -5.66
C ALA A 540 -11.05 -9.23 -4.41
N LEU A 541 -10.35 -10.37 -4.41
CA LEU A 541 -9.50 -10.76 -3.30
C LEU A 541 -8.25 -9.88 -3.15
N GLY A 542 -7.81 -9.19 -4.20
CA GLY A 542 -6.69 -8.25 -4.11
C GLY A 542 -6.95 -7.05 -3.17
N LEU A 543 -8.23 -6.73 -2.91
CA LEU A 543 -8.65 -5.66 -1.99
C LEU A 543 -8.90 -6.17 -0.56
N ALA A 544 -8.93 -7.48 -0.35
CA ALA A 544 -9.12 -8.08 0.96
C ALA A 544 -7.91 -7.84 1.87
N SER A 545 -8.16 -7.79 3.18
CA SER A 545 -7.13 -7.60 4.19
C SER A 545 -6.07 -8.71 4.13
N HIS A 546 -4.88 -8.43 4.68
CA HIS A 546 -3.83 -9.43 4.76
C HIS A 546 -4.29 -10.67 5.57
N ASP A 547 -5.07 -10.45 6.62
CA ASP A 547 -5.54 -11.49 7.53
C ASP A 547 -6.41 -12.52 6.78
N VAL A 548 -7.40 -12.06 6.01
CA VAL A 548 -8.27 -12.92 5.19
C VAL A 548 -7.46 -13.70 4.15
N ARG A 549 -6.51 -13.04 3.46
CA ARG A 549 -5.67 -13.68 2.44
C ARG A 549 -4.65 -14.65 3.03
N SER A 550 -4.41 -14.60 4.33
CA SER A 550 -3.49 -15.47 5.07
C SER A 550 -4.20 -16.61 5.81
N ASP A 551 -5.53 -16.62 5.88
CA ASP A 551 -6.29 -17.72 6.48
C ASP A 551 -6.35 -18.93 5.52
N PRO A 552 -5.75 -20.08 5.89
CA PRO A 552 -5.81 -21.28 5.07
C PRO A 552 -7.24 -21.79 4.83
N LYS A 553 -8.16 -21.60 5.78
CA LYS A 553 -9.53 -22.15 5.66
C LYS A 553 -10.33 -21.39 4.62
N PHE A 554 -10.37 -20.07 4.76
CA PHE A 554 -11.01 -19.19 3.78
C PHE A 554 -10.39 -19.37 2.38
N MET A 555 -9.05 -19.40 2.29
CA MET A 555 -8.39 -19.55 0.99
C MET A 555 -8.71 -20.88 0.29
N LEU A 556 -8.86 -21.99 1.02
CA LEU A 556 -9.29 -23.26 0.41
C LEU A 556 -10.72 -23.17 -0.15
N GLN A 557 -11.64 -22.53 0.58
CA GLN A 557 -13.02 -22.31 0.11
C GLN A 557 -13.05 -21.39 -1.13
N ALA A 558 -12.29 -20.30 -1.12
CA ALA A 558 -12.20 -19.39 -2.26
C ALA A 558 -11.61 -20.08 -3.50
N ILE A 559 -10.62 -20.96 -3.32
CA ILE A 559 -10.01 -21.77 -4.38
C ILE A 559 -11.00 -22.78 -4.98
N GLU A 560 -11.86 -23.37 -4.15
CA GLU A 560 -12.93 -24.28 -4.60
C GLU A 560 -13.90 -23.57 -5.54
N VAL A 561 -14.21 -22.29 -5.25
CA VAL A 561 -15.05 -21.44 -6.10
C VAL A 561 -14.31 -21.01 -7.37
N ASN A 562 -13.07 -20.51 -7.25
CA ASN A 562 -12.29 -20.02 -8.37
C ASN A 562 -10.78 -20.26 -8.16
N PRO A 563 -10.15 -21.18 -8.91
CA PRO A 563 -8.74 -21.53 -8.73
C PRO A 563 -7.76 -20.36 -8.92
N ALA A 564 -8.13 -19.35 -9.72
CA ALA A 564 -7.27 -18.21 -10.03
C ALA A 564 -6.99 -17.32 -8.80
N VAL A 565 -7.81 -17.40 -7.74
CA VAL A 565 -7.58 -16.63 -6.51
C VAL A 565 -6.30 -17.01 -5.78
N PHE A 566 -5.74 -18.18 -6.06
CA PHE A 566 -4.47 -18.61 -5.49
C PHE A 566 -3.36 -17.57 -5.72
N GLN A 567 -3.38 -16.82 -6.82
CA GLN A 567 -2.40 -15.75 -7.09
C GLN A 567 -2.45 -14.59 -6.08
N TYR A 568 -3.57 -14.39 -5.40
CA TYR A 568 -3.77 -13.32 -4.42
C TYR A 568 -3.50 -13.76 -2.97
N SER A 569 -3.26 -15.05 -2.72
CA SER A 569 -2.80 -15.56 -1.42
C SER A 569 -1.52 -14.85 -0.95
N THR A 570 -1.22 -14.92 0.35
CA THR A 570 0.05 -14.38 0.84
C THR A 570 1.24 -15.26 0.44
N PHE A 571 2.45 -14.68 0.49
CA PHE A 571 3.66 -15.43 0.13
C PHE A 571 3.89 -16.62 1.07
N GLU A 572 3.55 -16.49 2.36
CA GLU A 572 3.70 -17.56 3.34
C GLU A 572 2.83 -18.77 2.99
N LEU A 573 1.56 -18.56 2.66
CA LEU A 573 0.65 -19.63 2.26
C LEU A 573 1.07 -20.30 0.95
N ARG A 574 1.58 -19.54 -0.02
CA ARG A 574 2.12 -20.12 -1.27
C ARG A 574 3.33 -21.01 -1.03
N GLN A 575 4.08 -20.80 0.05
CA GLN A 575 5.22 -21.64 0.41
C GLN A 575 4.83 -22.82 1.32
N ASP A 576 3.62 -22.84 1.89
CA ASP A 576 3.17 -23.94 2.72
C ASP A 576 2.85 -25.18 1.87
N HIS A 577 3.61 -26.26 2.10
CA HIS A 577 3.44 -27.54 1.40
C HIS A 577 2.11 -28.22 1.73
N ASP A 578 1.67 -28.17 2.99
CA ASP A 578 0.46 -28.87 3.42
C ASP A 578 -0.79 -28.17 2.87
N PHE A 579 -0.77 -26.84 2.85
CA PHE A 579 -1.82 -26.04 2.22
C PHE A 579 -1.90 -26.30 0.72
N LEU A 580 -0.77 -26.20 0.01
CA LEU A 580 -0.71 -26.46 -1.43
C LEU A 580 -1.16 -27.87 -1.79
N PHE A 581 -0.75 -28.88 -1.02
CA PHE A 581 -1.18 -30.26 -1.23
C PHE A 581 -2.69 -30.40 -1.09
N LYS A 582 -3.28 -29.83 -0.03
CA LYS A 582 -4.75 -29.84 0.18
C LYS A 582 -5.49 -29.11 -0.93
N ALA A 583 -5.03 -27.92 -1.31
CA ALA A 583 -5.63 -27.11 -2.39
C ALA A 583 -5.60 -27.87 -3.73
N ALA A 584 -4.47 -28.47 -4.09
CA ALA A 584 -4.33 -29.22 -5.35
C ALA A 584 -5.15 -30.53 -5.37
N CYS A 585 -5.31 -31.19 -4.22
CA CYS A 585 -6.15 -32.38 -4.12
C CYS A 585 -7.65 -32.05 -4.27
N GLN A 586 -8.10 -30.93 -3.70
CA GLN A 586 -9.49 -30.45 -3.83
C GLN A 586 -9.76 -29.94 -5.25
N THR A 587 -8.90 -29.05 -5.75
CA THR A 587 -9.07 -28.35 -7.02
C THR A 587 -7.77 -28.40 -7.83
N PRO A 588 -7.60 -29.39 -8.73
CA PRO A 588 -6.34 -29.56 -9.45
C PRO A 588 -5.94 -28.40 -10.38
N ALA A 589 -6.92 -27.60 -10.82
CA ALA A 589 -6.69 -26.41 -11.65
C ALA A 589 -5.79 -25.36 -10.97
N VAL A 590 -5.68 -25.37 -9.63
CA VAL A 590 -4.76 -24.50 -8.87
C VAL A 590 -3.32 -24.67 -9.31
N LEU A 591 -2.94 -25.88 -9.75
CA LEU A 591 -1.59 -26.15 -10.25
C LEU A 591 -1.20 -25.21 -11.40
N GLN A 592 -2.15 -24.71 -12.20
CA GLN A 592 -1.91 -23.72 -13.26
C GLN A 592 -1.56 -22.30 -12.76
N HIS A 593 -1.64 -22.07 -11.44
CA HIS A 593 -1.29 -20.80 -10.79
C HIS A 593 -0.13 -20.93 -9.79
N VAL A 594 0.39 -22.14 -9.53
CA VAL A 594 1.56 -22.39 -8.65
C VAL A 594 2.88 -22.03 -9.35
N ASP A 595 3.93 -21.64 -8.63
CA ASP A 595 5.24 -21.34 -9.22
C ASP A 595 5.88 -22.56 -9.93
N ASP A 596 6.60 -22.31 -11.03
CA ASP A 596 7.17 -23.36 -11.88
C ASP A 596 8.14 -24.31 -11.15
N GLN A 597 8.83 -23.85 -10.11
CA GLN A 597 9.74 -24.71 -9.33
C GLN A 597 9.01 -25.87 -8.63
N ARG A 598 7.83 -25.62 -8.05
CA ARG A 598 7.04 -26.67 -7.39
C ARG A 598 6.24 -27.52 -8.38
N ARG A 599 5.90 -26.96 -9.54
CA ARG A 599 5.33 -27.72 -10.67
C ARG A 599 6.30 -28.73 -11.29
N LEU A 600 7.57 -28.68 -10.93
CA LEU A 600 8.60 -29.59 -11.44
C LEU A 600 9.10 -30.58 -10.39
N ASP A 601 8.59 -30.52 -9.15
CA ASP A 601 8.93 -31.48 -8.11
C ASP A 601 8.10 -32.77 -8.27
N ASP A 602 8.77 -33.83 -8.74
CA ASP A 602 8.18 -35.14 -8.94
C ASP A 602 7.58 -35.73 -7.67
N GLY A 603 8.18 -35.49 -6.50
CA GLY A 603 7.69 -36.04 -5.23
C GLY A 603 6.31 -35.49 -4.92
N PHE A 604 6.20 -34.16 -4.93
CA PHE A 604 4.97 -33.43 -4.68
C PHE A 604 3.87 -33.78 -5.69
N LEU A 605 4.19 -33.81 -6.99
CA LEU A 605 3.20 -34.11 -8.03
C LEU A 605 2.69 -35.56 -7.96
N LEU A 606 3.59 -36.53 -7.70
CA LEU A 606 3.19 -37.93 -7.60
C LEU A 606 2.33 -38.21 -6.35
N ASP A 607 2.55 -37.48 -5.26
CA ASP A 607 1.71 -37.58 -4.06
C ASP A 607 0.30 -37.03 -4.34
N ILE A 608 0.16 -35.96 -5.13
CA ILE A 608 -1.16 -35.47 -5.59
C ILE A 608 -1.83 -36.50 -6.51
N ILE A 609 -1.11 -37.04 -7.50
CA ILE A 609 -1.64 -38.03 -8.46
C ILE A 609 -2.13 -39.29 -7.76
N ALA A 610 -1.44 -39.71 -6.68
CA ALA A 610 -1.85 -40.85 -5.87
C ALA A 610 -3.27 -40.68 -5.30
N VAL A 611 -3.67 -39.45 -4.96
CA VAL A 611 -5.03 -39.12 -4.47
C VAL A 611 -5.97 -38.79 -5.63
N ARG A 612 -5.52 -37.98 -6.60
CA ARG A 612 -6.34 -37.46 -7.71
C ARG A 612 -5.57 -37.40 -9.02
N ALA A 613 -5.77 -38.39 -9.88
CA ALA A 613 -5.10 -38.50 -11.17
C ALA A 613 -5.44 -37.41 -12.18
N GLU A 614 -6.60 -36.74 -12.04
CA GLU A 614 -7.01 -35.61 -12.89
C GLU A 614 -6.00 -34.46 -12.85
N ALA A 615 -5.24 -34.33 -11.76
CA ALA A 615 -4.20 -33.32 -11.62
C ALA A 615 -3.16 -33.35 -12.73
N VAL A 616 -2.93 -34.51 -13.35
CA VAL A 616 -2.06 -34.64 -14.53
C VAL A 616 -2.48 -33.68 -15.64
N SER A 617 -3.78 -33.49 -15.88
CA SER A 617 -4.29 -32.61 -16.95
C SER A 617 -3.91 -31.13 -16.80
N CYS A 618 -3.65 -30.70 -15.56
CA CYS A 618 -3.30 -29.33 -15.21
C CYS A 618 -1.78 -29.08 -15.17
N MET A 619 -0.97 -30.12 -15.44
CA MET A 619 0.49 -30.04 -15.47
C MET A 619 0.99 -29.54 -16.83
N PRO A 620 2.18 -28.91 -16.89
CA PRO A 620 2.78 -28.45 -18.15
C PRO A 620 2.94 -29.57 -19.18
N ASP A 621 2.70 -29.28 -20.46
CA ASP A 621 2.78 -30.24 -21.57
C ASP A 621 4.10 -31.01 -21.62
N GLY A 622 5.22 -30.32 -21.38
CA GLY A 622 6.55 -30.93 -21.35
C GLY A 622 6.71 -32.00 -20.27
N ARG A 623 6.01 -31.86 -19.14
CA ARG A 623 6.03 -32.86 -18.05
C ARG A 623 5.05 -34.00 -18.32
N ARG A 624 3.88 -33.71 -18.90
CA ARG A 624 2.92 -34.73 -19.34
C ARG A 624 3.49 -35.65 -20.42
N ALA A 625 4.35 -35.11 -21.29
CA ALA A 625 5.02 -35.87 -22.35
C ALA A 625 6.24 -36.70 -21.87
N ASP A 626 6.69 -36.52 -20.62
CA ASP A 626 7.79 -37.32 -20.07
C ASP A 626 7.31 -38.73 -19.74
N LYS A 627 7.89 -39.71 -20.44
CA LYS A 627 7.56 -41.13 -20.29
C LYS A 627 7.92 -41.66 -18.91
N ASP A 628 9.06 -41.26 -18.32
CA ASP A 628 9.47 -41.77 -17.00
C ASP A 628 8.50 -41.32 -15.91
N PHE A 629 8.17 -40.03 -15.93
CA PHE A 629 7.15 -39.46 -15.06
C PHE A 629 5.79 -40.12 -15.29
N GLY A 630 5.38 -40.31 -16.55
CA GLY A 630 4.13 -40.96 -16.92
C GLY A 630 4.01 -42.38 -16.36
N LEU A 631 5.06 -43.20 -16.44
CA LEU A 631 5.06 -44.55 -15.88
C LEU A 631 4.95 -44.54 -14.35
N ARG A 632 5.69 -43.64 -13.68
CA ARG A 632 5.62 -43.45 -12.22
C ARG A 632 4.23 -42.97 -11.77
N ALA A 633 3.58 -42.12 -12.56
CA ALA A 633 2.21 -41.66 -12.33
C ALA A 633 1.19 -42.81 -12.44
N VAL A 634 1.27 -43.63 -13.50
CA VAL A 634 0.41 -44.83 -13.67
C VAL A 634 0.64 -45.85 -12.57
N GLN A 635 1.89 -46.02 -12.13
CA GLN A 635 2.24 -46.89 -11.01
C GLN A 635 1.64 -46.40 -9.68
N ARG A 636 1.42 -45.09 -9.50
CA ARG A 636 0.71 -44.56 -8.33
C ARG A 636 -0.80 -44.67 -8.50
N ASN A 637 -1.35 -44.25 -9.64
CA ASN A 637 -2.78 -44.31 -9.94
C ASN A 637 -3.05 -44.72 -11.41
N ALA A 638 -3.73 -45.85 -11.63
CA ALA A 638 -4.02 -46.39 -12.96
C ALA A 638 -4.80 -45.42 -13.86
N SER A 639 -5.65 -44.59 -13.24
CA SER A 639 -6.45 -43.58 -13.96
C SER A 639 -5.64 -42.42 -14.54
N ALA A 640 -4.36 -42.26 -14.12
CA ALA A 640 -3.46 -41.25 -14.68
C ALA A 640 -3.24 -41.45 -16.19
N LEU A 641 -3.33 -42.69 -16.68
CA LEU A 641 -3.16 -43.02 -18.10
C LEU A 641 -4.12 -42.22 -19.00
N ARG A 642 -5.33 -41.93 -18.52
CA ARG A 642 -6.33 -41.13 -19.26
C ARG A 642 -5.84 -39.71 -19.57
N TYR A 643 -5.05 -39.11 -18.68
CA TYR A 643 -4.73 -37.68 -18.71
C TYR A 643 -3.33 -37.36 -19.25
N LEU A 644 -2.46 -38.37 -19.39
CA LEU A 644 -1.08 -38.20 -19.85
C LEU A 644 -1.00 -37.80 -21.33
N GLY A 645 -2.00 -38.13 -22.16
CA GLY A 645 -2.04 -37.71 -23.57
C GLY A 645 -0.88 -38.23 -24.42
N ILE A 646 -0.13 -39.22 -23.94
CA ILE A 646 1.00 -39.83 -24.64
C ILE A 646 0.47 -40.83 -25.68
N ASN A 647 0.50 -40.44 -26.95
CA ASN A 647 0.08 -41.29 -28.08
C ASN A 647 1.20 -42.23 -28.57
N ASP A 648 1.95 -42.82 -27.64
CA ASP A 648 3.00 -43.79 -27.96
C ASP A 648 2.56 -45.19 -27.52
N MET A 649 2.44 -46.09 -28.49
CA MET A 649 2.06 -47.48 -28.27
C MET A 649 3.04 -48.19 -27.33
N ASN A 650 4.35 -47.92 -27.42
CA ASN A 650 5.34 -48.57 -26.55
C ASN A 650 5.16 -48.16 -25.08
N PHE A 651 4.91 -46.86 -24.85
CA PHE A 651 4.60 -46.35 -23.51
C PHE A 651 3.32 -46.98 -22.95
N ALA A 652 2.26 -47.05 -23.75
CA ALA A 652 1.00 -47.64 -23.32
C ALA A 652 1.14 -49.13 -22.96
N LEU A 653 1.91 -49.87 -23.76
CA LEU A 653 2.24 -51.28 -23.48
C LEU A 653 3.04 -51.44 -22.18
N GLU A 654 4.08 -50.63 -21.96
CA GLU A 654 4.84 -50.61 -20.70
C GLU A 654 3.97 -50.26 -19.48
N ALA A 655 3.08 -49.27 -19.63
CA ALA A 655 2.13 -48.88 -18.58
C ALA A 655 1.15 -50.01 -18.23
N LEU A 656 0.61 -50.71 -19.23
CA LEU A 656 -0.30 -51.85 -19.05
C LEU A 656 0.40 -53.08 -18.46
N GLN A 657 1.69 -53.26 -18.77
CA GLN A 657 2.51 -54.29 -18.16
C GLN A 657 2.73 -54.02 -16.67
N LEU A 658 3.02 -52.77 -16.30
CA LEU A 658 3.17 -52.34 -14.90
C LEU A 658 1.85 -52.43 -14.12
N ARG A 659 0.71 -52.08 -14.75
CA ARG A 659 -0.62 -52.09 -14.13
C ARG A 659 -1.73 -52.46 -15.12
N GLY A 660 -2.20 -53.69 -15.06
CA GLY A 660 -3.22 -54.20 -15.98
C GLY A 660 -4.59 -53.51 -15.87
N ASP A 661 -4.94 -52.97 -14.70
CA ASP A 661 -6.19 -52.21 -14.46
C ASP A 661 -6.22 -50.85 -15.18
N ALA A 662 -5.06 -50.33 -15.61
CA ALA A 662 -4.99 -49.11 -16.43
C ALA A 662 -5.69 -49.27 -17.79
N LEU A 663 -5.96 -50.50 -18.25
CA LEU A 663 -6.74 -50.78 -19.46
C LEU A 663 -8.13 -50.12 -19.44
N ALA A 664 -8.72 -49.95 -18.24
CA ALA A 664 -10.00 -49.24 -18.07
C ALA A 664 -9.98 -47.81 -18.62
N TYR A 665 -8.80 -47.20 -18.68
CA TYR A 665 -8.59 -45.80 -19.06
C TYR A 665 -7.90 -45.64 -20.42
N ALA A 666 -7.62 -46.75 -21.11
CA ALA A 666 -6.80 -46.81 -22.32
C ALA A 666 -7.57 -46.63 -23.65
N GLY A 667 -8.86 -46.28 -23.60
CA GLY A 667 -9.67 -45.90 -24.77
C GLY A 667 -9.64 -46.94 -25.91
N GLU A 668 -9.09 -46.55 -27.06
CA GLU A 668 -8.99 -47.39 -28.27
C GLU A 668 -8.20 -48.70 -28.05
N LEU A 669 -7.28 -48.73 -27.08
CA LEU A 669 -6.49 -49.92 -26.75
C LEU A 669 -7.33 -51.04 -26.12
N GLN A 670 -8.56 -50.76 -25.69
CA GLN A 670 -9.51 -51.78 -25.24
C GLN A 670 -9.97 -52.71 -26.37
N ALA A 671 -9.81 -52.29 -27.63
CA ALA A 671 -10.08 -53.09 -28.83
C ALA A 671 -8.80 -53.66 -29.47
N ASP A 672 -7.62 -53.29 -28.98
CA ASP A 672 -6.35 -53.80 -29.49
C ASP A 672 -5.95 -55.10 -28.80
N LYS A 673 -5.79 -56.18 -29.59
CA LYS A 673 -5.46 -57.51 -29.05
C LYS A 673 -4.12 -57.54 -28.30
N THR A 674 -3.11 -56.78 -28.75
CA THR A 674 -1.77 -56.80 -28.14
C THR A 674 -1.75 -56.10 -26.79
N ALA A 675 -2.40 -54.95 -26.68
CA ALA A 675 -2.54 -54.20 -25.45
C ALA A 675 -3.36 -54.97 -24.41
N VAL A 676 -4.50 -55.54 -24.82
CA VAL A 676 -5.33 -56.36 -23.93
C VAL A 676 -4.58 -57.60 -23.45
N LEU A 677 -3.83 -58.29 -24.31
CA LEU A 677 -3.02 -59.46 -23.89
C LEU A 677 -1.97 -59.09 -22.84
N GLN A 678 -1.31 -57.94 -22.95
CA GLN A 678 -0.35 -57.49 -21.95
C GLN A 678 -1.02 -57.13 -20.62
N ALA A 679 -2.12 -56.38 -20.67
CA ALA A 679 -2.88 -55.98 -19.48
C ALA A 679 -3.42 -57.20 -18.72
N VAL A 680 -3.98 -58.17 -19.45
CA VAL A 680 -4.55 -59.41 -18.92
C VAL A 680 -3.49 -60.33 -18.30
N ARG A 681 -2.29 -60.37 -18.89
CA ARG A 681 -1.14 -61.10 -18.30
C ARG A 681 -0.65 -60.47 -17.00
N SER A 682 -0.77 -59.14 -16.85
CA SER A 682 -0.46 -58.42 -15.62
C SER A 682 -1.56 -58.60 -14.56
N SER A 683 -2.83 -58.52 -14.97
CA SER A 683 -4.01 -58.74 -14.12
C SER A 683 -5.17 -59.33 -14.94
N GLY A 684 -5.57 -60.57 -14.67
CA GLY A 684 -6.62 -61.24 -15.45
C GLY A 684 -8.00 -60.55 -15.37
N ALA A 685 -8.28 -59.82 -14.28
CA ALA A 685 -9.48 -59.00 -14.13
C ALA A 685 -9.58 -57.84 -15.15
N ALA A 686 -8.48 -57.44 -15.77
CA ALA A 686 -8.46 -56.42 -16.82
C ALA A 686 -9.32 -56.80 -18.03
N LEU A 687 -9.62 -58.09 -18.23
CA LEU A 687 -10.51 -58.57 -19.29
C LEU A 687 -11.89 -57.89 -19.26
N SER A 688 -12.37 -57.49 -18.08
CA SER A 688 -13.63 -56.76 -17.91
C SER A 688 -13.71 -55.47 -18.74
N TYR A 689 -12.56 -54.82 -18.97
CA TYR A 689 -12.45 -53.57 -19.72
C TYR A 689 -12.20 -53.79 -21.22
N ALA A 690 -11.99 -55.03 -21.66
CA ALA A 690 -11.79 -55.34 -23.07
C ALA A 690 -13.09 -55.25 -23.88
N SER A 691 -12.97 -54.93 -25.17
CA SER A 691 -14.09 -54.91 -26.10
C SER A 691 -14.80 -56.27 -26.15
N ALA A 692 -16.10 -56.26 -26.45
CA ALA A 692 -16.89 -57.50 -26.54
C ALA A 692 -16.32 -58.51 -27.55
N ALA A 693 -15.69 -58.02 -28.62
CA ALA A 693 -15.00 -58.85 -29.61
C ALA A 693 -13.81 -59.61 -28.99
N LEU A 694 -12.99 -58.93 -28.17
CA LEU A 694 -11.83 -59.55 -27.51
C LEU A 694 -12.21 -60.40 -26.29
N ARG A 695 -13.34 -60.10 -25.64
CA ARG A 695 -13.95 -60.99 -24.63
C ARG A 695 -14.53 -62.27 -25.24
N ALA A 696 -14.56 -62.37 -26.56
CA ALA A 696 -14.85 -63.58 -27.31
C ALA A 696 -13.64 -64.12 -28.10
N ASP A 697 -12.44 -63.56 -27.91
CA ASP A 697 -11.21 -64.06 -28.54
C ASP A 697 -10.59 -65.19 -27.67
N PRO A 698 -10.35 -66.38 -28.25
CA PRO A 698 -9.83 -67.53 -27.51
C PRO A 698 -8.50 -67.30 -26.81
N ASP A 699 -7.56 -66.60 -27.46
CA ASP A 699 -6.20 -66.42 -26.93
C ASP A 699 -6.21 -65.44 -25.75
N VAL A 700 -7.01 -64.37 -25.86
CA VAL A 700 -7.18 -63.36 -24.82
C VAL A 700 -7.89 -63.95 -23.59
N CYS A 701 -8.97 -64.69 -23.81
CA CYS A 701 -9.73 -65.31 -22.72
C CYS A 701 -8.92 -66.37 -21.99
N LEU A 702 -8.14 -67.18 -22.71
CA LEU A 702 -7.27 -68.19 -22.11
C LEU A 702 -6.14 -67.54 -21.29
N ALA A 703 -5.51 -66.49 -21.80
CA ALA A 703 -4.52 -65.73 -21.03
C ALA A 703 -5.12 -65.12 -19.76
N ALA A 704 -6.36 -64.63 -19.81
CA ALA A 704 -7.06 -64.05 -18.65
C ALA A 704 -7.35 -65.07 -17.57
N VAL A 705 -7.96 -66.19 -17.95
CA VAL A 705 -8.29 -67.28 -17.04
C VAL A 705 -7.04 -67.92 -16.43
N GLN A 706 -5.93 -67.98 -17.19
CA GLN A 706 -4.66 -68.46 -16.67
C GLN A 706 -4.03 -67.53 -15.63
N SER A 707 -4.17 -66.21 -15.81
CA SER A 707 -3.67 -65.15 -14.91
C SER A 707 -4.54 -65.03 -13.64
N ASP A 708 -5.85 -64.92 -13.82
CA ASP A 708 -6.85 -64.88 -12.74
C ASP A 708 -8.06 -65.76 -13.11
N PRO A 709 -8.28 -66.89 -12.43
CA PRO A 709 -9.43 -67.77 -12.69
C PRO A 709 -10.80 -67.08 -12.58
N MET A 710 -10.92 -65.99 -11.80
CA MET A 710 -12.17 -65.23 -11.67
C MET A 710 -12.48 -64.38 -12.92
N ALA A 711 -11.55 -64.27 -13.87
CA ALA A 711 -11.80 -63.63 -15.15
C ALA A 711 -12.87 -64.36 -16.00
N LEU A 712 -13.20 -65.62 -15.65
CA LEU A 712 -14.28 -66.39 -16.28
C LEU A 712 -15.65 -65.68 -16.20
N GLN A 713 -15.85 -64.78 -15.26
CA GLN A 713 -17.09 -63.99 -15.20
C GLN A 713 -17.25 -63.04 -16.40
N PHE A 714 -16.14 -62.60 -17.01
CA PHE A 714 -16.12 -61.57 -18.06
C PHE A 714 -16.04 -62.14 -19.49
N VAL A 715 -15.69 -63.42 -19.65
CA VAL A 715 -15.64 -64.07 -20.98
C VAL A 715 -17.05 -64.19 -21.59
N ALA A 716 -17.13 -64.27 -22.91
CA ALA A 716 -18.41 -64.47 -23.60
C ALA A 716 -19.07 -65.81 -23.21
N GLU A 717 -20.41 -65.84 -23.20
CA GLU A 717 -21.20 -67.01 -22.79
C GLU A 717 -20.84 -68.30 -23.53
N SER A 718 -20.42 -68.20 -24.80
CA SER A 718 -19.96 -69.35 -25.59
C SER A 718 -18.78 -70.09 -24.97
N PHE A 719 -17.90 -69.40 -24.23
CA PHE A 719 -16.73 -70.00 -23.58
C PHE A 719 -17.04 -70.55 -22.19
N LYS A 720 -18.15 -70.12 -21.56
CA LYS A 720 -18.63 -70.65 -20.29
C LYS A 720 -19.27 -72.04 -20.42
N VAL A 721 -19.47 -72.51 -21.66
CA VAL A 721 -19.94 -73.86 -22.01
C VAL A 721 -18.78 -74.74 -22.50
N ASP A 722 -17.60 -74.17 -22.79
CA ASP A 722 -16.46 -74.94 -23.30
C ASP A 722 -15.59 -75.46 -22.14
N ARG A 723 -15.57 -76.79 -21.95
CA ARG A 723 -14.74 -77.47 -20.94
C ARG A 723 -13.25 -77.10 -21.04
N ARG A 724 -12.74 -76.73 -22.23
CA ARG A 724 -11.32 -76.35 -22.41
C ARG A 724 -10.93 -75.10 -21.63
N PHE A 725 -11.86 -74.17 -21.42
CA PHE A 725 -11.62 -72.92 -20.68
C PHE A 725 -12.01 -73.04 -19.22
N VAL A 726 -13.12 -73.74 -18.97
CA VAL A 726 -13.71 -73.86 -17.64
C VAL A 726 -12.88 -74.76 -16.72
N LEU A 727 -12.39 -75.90 -17.21
CA LEU A 727 -11.70 -76.89 -16.37
C LEU A 727 -10.39 -76.34 -15.75
N PRO A 728 -9.48 -75.68 -16.51
CA PRO A 728 -8.30 -75.06 -15.91
C PRO A 728 -8.60 -73.93 -14.92
N ALA A 729 -9.73 -73.21 -15.09
CA ALA A 729 -10.15 -72.16 -14.17
C ALA A 729 -10.61 -72.75 -12.83
N VAL A 730 -11.48 -73.76 -12.91
CA VAL A 730 -12.09 -74.44 -11.76
C VAL A 730 -11.05 -75.24 -10.96
N GLU A 731 -10.09 -75.87 -11.63
CA GLU A 731 -8.97 -76.56 -10.96
C GLU A 731 -8.07 -75.61 -10.18
N LYS A 732 -7.92 -74.35 -10.62
CA LYS A 732 -7.13 -73.35 -9.89
C LYS A 732 -7.93 -72.67 -8.77
N ASN A 733 -9.23 -72.44 -8.97
CA ASN A 733 -10.12 -71.81 -7.99
C ASN A 733 -11.56 -72.29 -8.18
N GLY A 734 -12.06 -73.10 -7.24
CA GLY A 734 -13.38 -73.73 -7.28
C GLY A 734 -14.55 -72.75 -7.34
N ARG A 735 -14.35 -71.50 -6.87
CA ARG A 735 -15.33 -70.41 -6.99
C ARG A 735 -15.59 -69.99 -8.44
N ALA A 736 -14.72 -70.36 -9.38
CA ALA A 736 -14.94 -70.10 -10.80
C ALA A 736 -16.22 -70.80 -11.30
N LEU A 737 -16.66 -71.86 -10.63
CA LEU A 737 -17.89 -72.58 -10.93
C LEU A 737 -19.14 -71.67 -10.87
N ASP A 738 -19.12 -70.61 -10.05
CA ASP A 738 -20.18 -69.60 -9.93
C ASP A 738 -20.50 -68.94 -11.29
N TYR A 739 -19.53 -68.90 -12.20
CA TYR A 739 -19.62 -68.19 -13.49
C TYR A 739 -19.73 -69.12 -14.70
N VAL A 740 -19.76 -70.43 -14.49
CA VAL A 740 -19.93 -71.44 -15.54
C VAL A 740 -21.40 -71.52 -15.96
N SER A 741 -21.68 -71.93 -17.19
CA SER A 741 -23.05 -72.18 -17.66
C SER A 741 -23.78 -73.23 -16.81
N GLU A 742 -25.10 -73.12 -16.64
CA GLU A 742 -25.88 -74.10 -15.86
C GLU A 742 -25.76 -75.53 -16.40
N GLU A 743 -25.58 -75.69 -17.72
CA GLU A 743 -25.38 -76.99 -18.36
C GLU A 743 -24.14 -77.72 -17.81
N LEU A 744 -23.02 -77.02 -17.69
CA LEU A 744 -21.78 -77.59 -17.17
C LEU A 744 -21.73 -77.65 -15.63
N ARG A 745 -22.54 -76.86 -14.91
CA ARG A 745 -22.73 -77.06 -13.45
C ARG A 745 -23.39 -78.39 -13.12
N GLY A 746 -24.05 -79.01 -14.11
CA GLY A 746 -24.60 -80.37 -14.04
C GLY A 746 -23.58 -81.48 -14.31
N ASP A 747 -22.32 -81.16 -14.61
CA ASP A 747 -21.27 -82.13 -14.92
C ASP A 747 -20.57 -82.60 -13.62
N GLU A 748 -20.77 -83.88 -13.28
CA GLU A 748 -20.23 -84.46 -12.05
C GLU A 748 -18.72 -84.28 -11.90
N GLU A 749 -17.96 -84.47 -12.98
CA GLU A 749 -16.50 -84.40 -12.92
C GLU A 749 -16.00 -82.97 -12.69
N LEU A 750 -16.68 -81.99 -13.28
CA LEU A 750 -16.32 -80.58 -13.13
C LEU A 750 -16.62 -80.06 -11.73
N VAL A 751 -17.77 -80.43 -11.17
CA VAL A 751 -18.13 -80.08 -9.78
C VAL A 751 -17.15 -80.75 -8.80
N LEU A 752 -16.80 -82.03 -9.01
CA LEU A 752 -15.77 -82.70 -8.21
C LEU A 752 -14.40 -82.00 -8.32
N ALA A 753 -14.00 -81.54 -9.51
CA ALA A 753 -12.78 -80.74 -9.65
C ALA A 753 -12.84 -79.42 -8.85
N ALA A 754 -13.99 -78.73 -8.84
CA ALA A 754 -14.19 -77.50 -8.07
C ALA A 754 -14.07 -77.72 -6.55
N LEU A 755 -14.64 -78.83 -6.06
CA LEU A 755 -14.63 -79.19 -4.64
C LEU A 755 -13.24 -79.46 -4.08
N SER A 756 -12.26 -79.78 -4.95
CA SER A 756 -10.87 -79.95 -4.53
C SER A 756 -10.23 -78.66 -4.02
N THR A 757 -10.72 -77.49 -4.46
CA THR A 757 -10.16 -76.17 -4.11
C THR A 757 -11.11 -75.29 -3.31
N ASP A 758 -12.43 -75.44 -3.48
CA ASP A 758 -13.44 -74.78 -2.64
C ASP A 758 -14.62 -75.72 -2.32
N PRO A 759 -14.79 -76.15 -1.05
CA PRO A 759 -15.94 -76.93 -0.60
C PRO A 759 -17.30 -76.24 -0.83
N GLY A 760 -17.32 -74.91 -0.89
CA GLY A 760 -18.52 -74.09 -1.15
C GLY A 760 -19.08 -74.27 -2.56
N ALA A 761 -18.28 -74.77 -3.50
CA ALA A 761 -18.66 -74.94 -4.91
C ALA A 761 -19.86 -75.89 -5.08
N LEU A 762 -20.14 -76.78 -4.11
CA LEU A 762 -21.30 -77.67 -4.17
C LEU A 762 -22.62 -76.89 -4.26
N LEU A 763 -22.70 -75.68 -3.69
CA LEU A 763 -23.90 -74.84 -3.72
C LEU A 763 -24.37 -74.54 -5.14
N GLN A 764 -23.43 -74.38 -6.08
CA GLN A 764 -23.71 -74.05 -7.47
C GLN A 764 -24.17 -75.24 -8.30
N ALA A 765 -24.01 -76.46 -7.78
CA ALA A 765 -24.55 -77.64 -8.45
C ALA A 765 -26.09 -77.64 -8.39
N PRO A 766 -26.77 -78.03 -9.49
CA PRO A 766 -28.22 -78.11 -9.52
C PRO A 766 -28.75 -79.05 -8.42
N SER A 767 -29.96 -78.77 -7.94
CA SER A 767 -30.62 -79.58 -6.89
C SER A 767 -30.73 -81.05 -7.28
N SER A 768 -30.85 -81.36 -8.58
CA SER A 768 -30.84 -82.72 -9.11
C SER A 768 -29.55 -83.50 -8.82
N LEU A 769 -28.39 -82.85 -8.78
CA LEU A 769 -27.12 -83.47 -8.37
C LEU A 769 -26.96 -83.49 -6.85
N ARG A 770 -27.36 -82.41 -6.16
CA ARG A 770 -27.28 -82.30 -4.69
C ARG A 770 -28.22 -83.26 -3.94
N SER A 771 -29.20 -83.83 -4.62
CA SER A 771 -30.09 -84.88 -4.09
C SER A 771 -29.69 -86.30 -4.51
N GLN A 772 -28.67 -86.48 -5.35
CA GLN A 772 -28.17 -87.80 -5.73
C GLN A 772 -27.22 -88.33 -4.66
N ARG A 773 -27.70 -89.31 -3.88
CA ARG A 773 -26.93 -89.97 -2.82
C ARG A 773 -25.52 -90.39 -3.25
N GLN A 774 -25.38 -91.01 -4.42
CA GLN A 774 -24.08 -91.48 -4.94
C GLN A 774 -23.10 -90.33 -5.22
N PHE A 775 -23.59 -89.22 -5.76
CA PHE A 775 -22.79 -88.03 -6.04
C PHE A 775 -22.41 -87.31 -4.75
N VAL A 776 -23.37 -87.11 -3.84
CA VAL A 776 -23.13 -86.47 -2.53
C VAL A 776 -22.09 -87.25 -1.72
N CYS A 777 -22.15 -88.59 -1.68
CA CYS A 777 -21.11 -89.41 -1.06
C CYS A 777 -19.72 -89.14 -1.66
N ARG A 778 -19.60 -89.00 -2.99
CA ARG A 778 -18.32 -88.70 -3.67
C ARG A 778 -17.83 -87.28 -3.39
N ALA A 779 -18.73 -86.30 -3.42
CA ALA A 779 -18.43 -84.90 -3.12
C ALA A 779 -17.93 -84.72 -1.69
N VAL A 780 -18.61 -85.35 -0.73
CA VAL A 780 -18.27 -85.33 0.69
C VAL A 780 -16.95 -86.07 0.97
N ARG A 781 -16.68 -87.18 0.27
CA ARG A 781 -15.38 -87.88 0.31
C ARG A 781 -14.22 -86.99 -0.12
N GLN A 782 -14.47 -86.09 -1.05
CA GLN A 782 -13.43 -85.22 -1.59
C GLN A 782 -13.25 -83.95 -0.75
N ALA A 783 -14.34 -83.40 -0.20
CA ALA A 783 -14.33 -82.24 0.67
C ALA A 783 -15.43 -82.36 1.75
N GLY A 784 -15.04 -82.72 2.98
CA GLY A 784 -15.98 -82.97 4.09
C GLY A 784 -16.88 -81.79 4.45
N MET A 785 -16.36 -80.57 4.31
CA MET A 785 -17.10 -79.31 4.55
C MET A 785 -18.25 -79.05 3.55
N SER A 786 -18.29 -79.77 2.44
CA SER A 786 -19.38 -79.66 1.45
C SER A 786 -20.75 -80.05 2.04
N LEU A 787 -20.77 -80.75 3.19
CA LEU A 787 -21.99 -81.08 3.94
C LEU A 787 -22.84 -79.83 4.25
N GLU A 788 -22.23 -78.65 4.36
CA GLU A 788 -22.90 -77.35 4.54
C GLU A 788 -23.93 -77.02 3.45
N HIS A 789 -23.79 -77.55 2.23
CA HIS A 789 -24.64 -77.19 1.09
C HIS A 789 -25.50 -78.34 0.55
N VAL A 790 -25.45 -79.49 1.23
CA VAL A 790 -26.26 -80.69 0.95
C VAL A 790 -27.71 -80.48 1.43
N GLY A 791 -28.69 -81.16 0.85
CA GLY A 791 -30.11 -81.09 1.26
C GLY A 791 -30.47 -82.13 2.34
N SER A 792 -31.44 -82.99 2.02
CA SER A 792 -31.96 -84.07 2.89
C SER A 792 -30.90 -85.09 3.35
N GLU A 793 -29.85 -85.28 2.56
CA GLU A 793 -28.80 -86.27 2.83
C GLU A 793 -27.90 -85.91 4.03
N ARG A 794 -28.08 -84.72 4.65
CA ARG A 794 -27.48 -84.40 5.96
C ARG A 794 -28.02 -85.23 7.12
N ASN A 795 -29.11 -85.96 6.89
CA ASN A 795 -29.67 -86.95 7.81
C ASN A 795 -29.35 -88.40 7.39
N ASP A 796 -28.56 -88.63 6.33
CA ASP A 796 -28.05 -89.97 5.99
C ASP A 796 -26.80 -90.26 6.83
N GLU A 797 -26.92 -91.29 7.67
CA GLU A 797 -25.90 -91.73 8.61
C GLU A 797 -24.56 -92.05 7.92
N GLU A 798 -24.57 -92.67 6.74
CA GLU A 798 -23.33 -93.07 6.04
C GLU A 798 -22.65 -91.87 5.36
N VAL A 799 -23.43 -90.94 4.79
CA VAL A 799 -22.92 -89.69 4.18
C VAL A 799 -22.26 -88.81 5.24
N VAL A 800 -22.91 -88.65 6.39
CA VAL A 800 -22.38 -87.84 7.48
C VAL A 800 -21.13 -88.47 8.10
N LYS A 801 -21.11 -89.79 8.30
CA LYS A 801 -19.91 -90.49 8.79
C LYS A 801 -18.71 -90.30 7.86
N GLU A 802 -18.94 -90.33 6.56
CA GLU A 802 -17.91 -90.08 5.56
C GLU A 802 -17.45 -88.61 5.57
N ALA A 803 -18.37 -87.64 5.76
CA ALA A 803 -18.02 -86.21 5.90
C ALA A 803 -17.10 -85.95 7.09
N LEU A 804 -17.48 -86.52 8.24
CA LEU A 804 -16.72 -86.41 9.48
C LEU A 804 -15.35 -87.06 9.37
N SER A 805 -15.21 -88.12 8.56
CA SER A 805 -13.91 -88.76 8.31
C SER A 805 -12.93 -87.88 7.52
N GLN A 806 -13.45 -86.93 6.72
CA GLN A 806 -12.64 -85.99 5.93
C GLN A 806 -12.39 -84.67 6.66
N ASP A 807 -13.43 -84.12 7.31
CA ASP A 807 -13.31 -82.93 8.14
C ASP A 807 -14.28 -82.96 9.33
N ALA A 808 -13.75 -82.99 10.54
CA ALA A 808 -14.56 -83.01 11.76
C ALA A 808 -15.39 -81.74 11.96
N SER A 809 -14.96 -80.60 11.39
CA SER A 809 -15.74 -79.35 11.39
C SER A 809 -17.03 -79.43 10.56
N ALA A 810 -17.26 -80.52 9.81
CA ALA A 810 -18.53 -80.78 9.15
C ALA A 810 -19.66 -81.10 10.14
N PHE A 811 -19.35 -81.43 11.40
CA PHE A 811 -20.35 -81.78 12.43
C PHE A 811 -21.36 -80.64 12.69
N GLN A 812 -20.92 -79.39 12.65
CA GLN A 812 -21.79 -78.21 12.74
C GLN A 812 -22.91 -78.17 11.68
N PHE A 813 -22.77 -78.89 10.57
CA PHE A 813 -23.74 -78.89 9.46
C PHE A 813 -24.63 -80.13 9.39
N ILE A 814 -24.50 -81.07 10.34
CA ILE A 814 -25.36 -82.26 10.42
C ILE A 814 -26.82 -81.86 10.64
N GLY A 815 -27.74 -82.60 10.01
CA GLY A 815 -29.17 -82.37 10.18
C GLY A 815 -29.66 -82.66 11.60
N GLU A 816 -30.69 -81.93 12.02
CA GLU A 816 -31.22 -81.94 13.40
C GLU A 816 -31.63 -83.35 13.88
N GLN A 817 -32.07 -84.22 12.97
CA GLN A 817 -32.49 -85.58 13.29
C GLN A 817 -31.33 -86.46 13.77
N LEU A 818 -30.19 -86.41 13.08
CA LEU A 818 -29.00 -87.16 13.49
C LEU A 818 -28.28 -86.49 14.66
N ARG A 819 -28.30 -85.16 14.74
CA ARG A 819 -27.74 -84.41 15.89
C ARG A 819 -28.45 -84.76 17.21
N ASN A 820 -29.73 -85.12 17.16
CA ASN A 820 -30.51 -85.53 18.34
C ASN A 820 -30.59 -87.05 18.53
N SER A 821 -29.90 -87.85 17.71
CA SER A 821 -29.87 -89.31 17.82
C SER A 821 -28.73 -89.76 18.72
N SER A 822 -29.05 -90.23 19.93
CA SER A 822 -28.07 -90.70 20.91
C SER A 822 -27.20 -91.84 20.39
N GLY A 823 -27.77 -92.77 19.62
CA GLY A 823 -27.04 -93.88 19.00
C GLY A 823 -26.04 -93.43 17.93
N PHE A 824 -26.39 -92.41 17.15
CA PHE A 824 -25.50 -91.85 16.13
C PHE A 824 -24.34 -91.06 16.75
N LEU A 825 -24.63 -90.18 17.71
CA LEU A 825 -23.60 -89.43 18.45
C LEU A 825 -22.59 -90.37 19.13
N TRP A 826 -23.08 -91.48 19.68
CA TRP A 826 -22.25 -92.52 20.28
C TRP A 826 -21.35 -93.22 19.25
N ASP A 827 -21.87 -93.59 18.08
CA ASP A 827 -21.09 -94.22 17.02
C ASP A 827 -20.02 -93.29 16.42
N VAL A 828 -20.31 -91.98 16.35
CA VAL A 828 -19.33 -90.95 15.98
C VAL A 828 -18.19 -90.89 17.02
N LEU A 829 -18.51 -90.82 18.32
CA LEU A 829 -17.51 -90.82 19.40
C LEU A 829 -16.63 -92.09 19.42
N LEU A 830 -17.23 -93.26 19.16
CA LEU A 830 -16.51 -94.54 19.04
C LEU A 830 -15.51 -94.55 17.87
N ARG A 831 -15.90 -94.01 16.71
CA ARG A 831 -15.04 -93.96 15.51
C ARG A 831 -13.82 -93.04 15.64
N PHE A 832 -13.93 -91.96 16.42
CA PHE A 832 -12.80 -91.06 16.72
C PHE A 832 -11.89 -91.57 17.86
N GLY A 833 -12.13 -92.78 18.38
CA GLY A 833 -11.19 -93.50 19.25
C GLY A 833 -11.26 -93.16 20.74
N LEU A 834 -12.40 -92.68 21.25
CA LEU A 834 -12.63 -92.40 22.68
C LEU A 834 -13.37 -93.56 23.39
N SER A 835 -12.99 -94.81 23.09
CA SER A 835 -13.65 -96.00 23.63
C SER A 835 -13.26 -96.38 25.06
N ASP A 836 -12.20 -95.80 25.63
CA ASP A 836 -11.58 -96.39 26.83
C ASP A 836 -12.13 -95.85 28.16
N ASP A 837 -12.91 -94.77 28.17
CA ASP A 837 -13.46 -94.19 29.40
C ASP A 837 -14.94 -94.51 29.69
N PHE A 838 -15.68 -95.15 28.77
CA PHE A 838 -17.14 -95.28 28.90
C PHE A 838 -17.70 -96.62 28.41
N ALA A 839 -17.41 -97.69 29.16
CA ALA A 839 -18.04 -99.00 28.97
C ALA A 839 -19.29 -99.16 29.87
N ALA A 840 -20.48 -98.82 29.34
CA ALA A 840 -21.80 -99.42 29.64
C ALA A 840 -22.93 -98.62 28.95
N GLU A 841 -23.73 -99.26 28.10
CA GLU A 841 -25.00 -98.73 27.55
C GLU A 841 -26.11 -98.62 28.63
N PRO A 842 -27.28 -97.95 28.40
CA PRO A 842 -27.63 -96.85 27.51
C PRO A 842 -28.57 -95.82 28.20
N GLU A 843 -28.09 -94.65 28.63
CA GLU A 843 -28.94 -93.49 29.01
C GLU A 843 -28.06 -92.24 29.18
N CYS A 844 -27.19 -91.95 28.22
CA CYS A 844 -26.41 -90.71 28.24
C CYS A 844 -27.30 -89.53 27.80
N ASP A 845 -27.27 -88.44 28.57
CA ASP A 845 -27.94 -87.19 28.22
C ASP A 845 -27.40 -86.68 26.87
N ILE A 846 -28.31 -86.44 25.92
CA ILE A 846 -28.00 -85.93 24.58
C ILE A 846 -27.24 -84.61 24.70
N GLN A 847 -27.55 -83.78 25.71
CA GLN A 847 -26.84 -82.53 25.99
C GLN A 847 -25.37 -82.77 26.34
N GLU A 848 -25.06 -83.82 27.11
CA GLU A 848 -23.70 -84.16 27.52
C GLU A 848 -22.89 -84.75 26.35
N LEU A 849 -23.52 -85.61 25.53
CA LEU A 849 -22.93 -86.14 24.29
C LEU A 849 -22.64 -85.02 23.28
N LEU A 850 -23.57 -84.09 23.09
CA LEU A 850 -23.39 -82.92 22.22
C LEU A 850 -22.28 -82.00 22.71
N HIS A 851 -22.21 -81.73 24.01
CA HIS A 851 -21.14 -80.91 24.59
C HIS A 851 -19.76 -81.54 24.37
N LYS A 852 -19.64 -82.86 24.53
CA LYS A 852 -18.39 -83.60 24.30
C LYS A 852 -17.97 -83.62 22.84
N VAL A 853 -18.91 -83.73 21.89
CA VAL A 853 -18.60 -83.64 20.46
C VAL A 853 -18.20 -82.21 20.05
N GLN A 854 -18.82 -81.17 20.61
CA GLN A 854 -18.43 -79.77 20.38
C GLN A 854 -17.03 -79.45 20.92
N ILE A 855 -16.62 -80.06 22.04
CA ILE A 855 -15.25 -79.95 22.55
C ILE A 855 -14.24 -80.59 21.57
N LEU A 856 -14.60 -81.70 20.92
CA LEU A 856 -13.76 -82.33 19.89
C LEU A 856 -13.65 -81.48 18.64
N GLU A 857 -14.74 -80.87 18.18
CA GLU A 857 -14.71 -79.88 17.08
C GLU A 857 -13.73 -78.74 17.41
N GLY A 858 -13.77 -78.22 18.64
CA GLY A 858 -12.87 -77.17 19.11
C GLY A 858 -11.41 -77.62 19.22
N ALA A 859 -11.15 -78.86 19.62
CA ALA A 859 -9.80 -79.40 19.78
C ALA A 859 -9.13 -79.77 18.44
N GLU A 860 -9.88 -80.33 17.48
CA GLU A 860 -9.34 -80.65 16.15
C GLU A 860 -9.20 -79.42 15.23
N ALA A 861 -10.09 -78.42 15.37
CA ALA A 861 -9.92 -77.13 14.72
C ALA A 861 -8.62 -76.42 15.19
N MET A 862 -8.25 -76.58 16.47
CA MET A 862 -6.94 -76.14 16.98
C MET A 862 -5.77 -77.04 16.51
N ALA A 863 -5.96 -78.36 16.41
CA ALA A 863 -4.91 -79.31 16.01
C ALA A 863 -4.43 -79.14 14.55
N LYS A 864 -5.27 -78.59 13.66
CA LYS A 864 -4.87 -78.19 12.29
C LYS A 864 -3.95 -76.96 12.27
N SER A 865 -3.84 -76.21 13.37
CA SER A 865 -3.00 -75.00 13.46
C SER A 865 -1.62 -75.22 14.10
N ASP A 866 -1.42 -76.27 14.92
CA ASP A 866 -0.11 -76.56 15.54
C ASP A 866 0.02 -78.03 15.99
N ARG A 867 0.96 -78.78 15.38
CA ARG A 867 1.11 -80.24 15.58
C ARG A 867 1.63 -80.64 16.97
N ASP A 868 2.13 -79.70 17.77
CA ASP A 868 2.71 -79.97 19.10
C ASP A 868 1.70 -79.89 20.27
N VAL A 869 0.48 -79.41 20.05
CA VAL A 869 -0.54 -79.28 21.10
C VAL A 869 -1.26 -80.60 21.38
N VAL A 870 -1.36 -81.47 20.37
CA VAL A 870 -2.05 -82.78 20.44
C VAL A 870 -1.37 -83.77 21.40
N VAL A 871 -0.05 -83.66 21.60
CA VAL A 871 0.69 -84.52 22.54
C VAL A 871 0.47 -84.08 24.00
N LYS A 872 0.21 -82.79 24.26
CA LYS A 872 -0.02 -82.27 25.62
C LYS A 872 -1.47 -82.46 26.10
N LEU A 873 -2.44 -82.46 25.19
CA LEU A 873 -3.86 -82.68 25.55
C LEU A 873 -4.19 -84.15 25.85
N ARG A 874 -3.38 -85.12 25.36
CA ARG A 874 -3.54 -86.56 25.69
C ARG A 874 -3.14 -86.93 27.13
N THR A 875 -2.52 -86.03 27.89
CA THR A 875 -1.98 -86.35 29.23
C THR A 875 -2.75 -85.75 30.40
N VAL A 876 -3.86 -85.04 30.18
CA VAL A 876 -4.60 -84.39 31.28
C VAL A 876 -6.10 -84.63 31.17
N CYS A 877 -6.57 -85.62 31.91
CA CYS A 877 -7.89 -85.67 32.54
C CYS A 877 -7.69 -86.34 33.91
N PRO A 878 -8.55 -86.16 34.93
CA PRO A 878 -9.62 -85.17 35.14
C PRO A 878 -9.60 -84.57 36.57
N SER A 879 -10.10 -83.34 36.79
CA SER A 879 -10.86 -82.91 37.99
C SER A 879 -10.90 -81.38 38.10
N GLU A 880 -12.05 -80.86 38.53
CA GLU A 880 -12.30 -79.48 38.97
C GLU A 880 -12.61 -78.45 37.88
N PHE A 881 -13.90 -78.32 37.56
CA PHE A 881 -14.47 -76.99 37.37
C PHE A 881 -15.70 -76.86 38.26
N SER A 882 -15.51 -76.28 39.43
CA SER A 882 -16.57 -75.66 40.23
C SER A 882 -16.24 -74.19 40.41
N CYS A 883 -17.21 -73.34 40.08
CA CYS A 883 -17.47 -71.99 40.59
C CYS A 883 -16.33 -70.97 40.81
N ALA A 884 -16.53 -69.83 40.12
CA ALA A 884 -16.47 -68.46 40.63
C ALA A 884 -15.13 -67.70 40.70
N SER A 885 -15.19 -66.46 40.17
CA SER A 885 -14.41 -65.27 40.53
C SER A 885 -12.93 -65.27 40.06
N VAL A 886 -12.26 -64.19 39.64
CA VAL A 886 -12.21 -62.80 40.12
C VAL A 886 -11.63 -61.87 39.03
N ALA A 887 -12.20 -60.67 38.96
CA ALA A 887 -11.68 -59.34 38.62
C ALA A 887 -10.24 -59.10 38.07
N GLN A 888 -10.21 -58.21 37.08
CA GLN A 888 -9.46 -56.92 36.99
C GLN A 888 -7.99 -56.83 37.46
N HIS A 889 -7.10 -56.45 36.53
CA HIS A 889 -6.15 -55.30 36.56
C HIS A 889 -5.26 -55.37 35.29
N ARG A 890 -5.24 -54.39 34.35
CA ARG A 890 -4.37 -53.17 34.29
C ARG A 890 -2.90 -53.47 34.68
N ASP A 891 -1.83 -53.18 33.94
CA ASP A 891 -1.47 -52.13 32.97
C ASP A 891 -0.27 -52.58 32.07
N ALA A 892 0.01 -51.81 31.01
CA ALA A 892 1.04 -51.98 29.96
C ALA A 892 2.51 -51.73 30.44
N PRO A 893 3.58 -51.94 29.61
CA PRO A 893 3.91 -51.07 28.46
C PRO A 893 4.45 -51.79 27.18
N GLY A 894 4.43 -51.10 26.02
CA GLY A 894 4.96 -51.54 24.70
C GLY A 894 6.50 -51.50 24.57
N PRO A 895 7.14 -51.58 23.37
CA PRO A 895 6.67 -51.02 22.08
C PRO A 895 7.04 -51.76 20.76
N ARG A 896 6.57 -51.18 19.63
CA ARG A 896 6.97 -51.34 18.19
C ARG A 896 6.48 -52.63 17.49
N GLY A 897 5.79 -52.60 16.35
CA GLY A 897 5.37 -51.49 15.48
C GLY A 897 4.72 -52.05 14.19
N ARG A 898 4.20 -51.11 13.39
CA ARG A 898 3.63 -51.22 12.03
C ARG A 898 2.12 -51.51 11.91
N ARG A 899 1.45 -50.49 11.34
CA ARG A 899 0.51 -50.52 10.19
C ARG A 899 -0.73 -51.43 10.41
N VAL A 900 -1.97 -50.99 10.38
CA VAL A 900 -2.70 -50.09 9.49
C VAL A 900 -4.05 -49.83 10.18
N LEU A 901 -4.48 -48.58 10.25
CA LEU A 901 -5.85 -48.23 10.60
C LEU A 901 -6.68 -48.28 9.31
N PHE A 902 -7.61 -49.23 9.22
CA PHE A 902 -8.93 -48.91 8.69
C PHE A 902 -9.91 -48.99 9.85
N GLY A 903 -10.52 -47.86 10.14
CA GLY A 903 -11.78 -47.79 10.86
C GLY A 903 -12.54 -46.57 10.37
N PRO A 904 -13.81 -46.42 10.75
CA PRO A 904 -14.79 -47.49 10.64
C PRO A 904 -16.20 -46.98 10.28
N CYS A 905 -17.10 -47.96 10.18
CA CYS A 905 -18.50 -47.92 10.63
C CYS A 905 -19.61 -47.46 9.67
N VAL A 906 -20.70 -48.23 9.84
CA VAL A 906 -22.15 -47.91 9.78
C VAL A 906 -22.86 -48.59 8.59
N VAL A 907 -23.86 -49.48 8.72
CA VAL A 907 -24.65 -50.01 9.86
C VAL A 907 -25.54 -51.20 9.39
N LEU A 908 -25.62 -52.26 10.22
CA LEU A 908 -26.73 -53.21 10.57
C LEU A 908 -27.51 -54.04 9.50
N PRO A 909 -28.23 -55.11 9.93
CA PRO A 909 -28.33 -55.73 11.28
C PRO A 909 -27.67 -57.11 11.42
#